data_AF-A0A8X6PE97-F1
#
_entry.id   AF-A0A8X6PE97-F1
#
_cell.length_a   1.000
_cell.length_b   1.000
_cell.length_c   1.000
_cell.angle_alpha   90.00
_cell.angle_beta   90.00
_cell.angle_gamma   90.00
#
_symmetry.space_group_name_H-M   'P 1'
#
loop_
_entity.id
_entity.type
_entity.pdbx_description
1 polymer ?
#
loop_
_entity_poly.entity_id
_entity_poly.type
_entity_poly.pdbx_seq_one_letter_code
_entity_poly.pdbx_strand_id
1 'polypeptide(L)'
;MKCSKKKAVIGLVPVVIAVATLIACAYLFFPKFETITPPESSTDPLCDGTDCSNIQHSLAAAVSRKSCDNEECVLAAAKIIQLMDRSVDPCDDFFDFSCGGFHHRYPLPDGRSVFSSFDVYEEQLDLDIKSILEEPHHINDSESLLKTKQVYQSCMNLENKEDSSERHLRDVLSNMGIGEWPLLDPDWKECRLDLEWRMAKLNAIGRSSLVRLETGFVKNAEYRLHAIMRIAHPLIFVDDCDDENTNASLILEKVEEHKKVLQTVLELLDVNVTDDVQKDMDDLFLFDHDFCNATKKCQAKEKQNIPDKESDKITLLMLADAAPQINWIRWRNIVFSELRLNFPHDKQDIYVYNIEECIEDLDNLLRSTPAKVLSNYLTWKFVLTHLGFLGTPFRQILENHPTISNEVAERFDVVPKYSVPLWKQCVTYVKKHMDMSILQVYHDHLEEDGMNEEAMDKIASSIKNEFRIIMKDTRSLLENDRVKSVHKIDRIQVVLAYPSKDDNFFATFYSSMGPINESFLKNGMSLNSLHLRKLMEGVSTSKSFQDMEYVIQEGISAFEVAALISFDSDFVIVTLPMLKSFGLTNTLPKYKSMATMGNFLGHELSHAFDFEALDSSLKLNWTTFPNYVLRQAQRKARCFMNVPTNGSTVMMLRAQPTIIEDLSDHQGIHLAFKVIFQLLYLLIA
;
A
#
# COMPACT_ATOMS: atom_id res chain seq x y z
N MET A 1 5.93 48.62 -49.03
CA MET A 1 6.29 50.04 -49.25
C MET A 1 6.78 50.65 -47.94
N LYS A 2 7.94 51.31 -48.00
CA LYS A 2 8.52 52.30 -47.08
C LYS A 2 9.19 51.87 -45.76
N CYS A 3 10.53 51.94 -45.84
CA CYS A 3 11.57 52.22 -44.86
C CYS A 3 11.20 53.11 -43.65
N SER A 4 11.82 52.90 -42.48
CA SER A 4 12.95 53.73 -42.02
C SER A 4 13.50 53.30 -40.65
N LYS A 5 14.84 53.30 -40.54
CA LYS A 5 15.64 53.27 -39.31
C LYS A 5 15.43 54.55 -38.48
N LYS A 6 15.52 54.49 -37.14
CA LYS A 6 16.57 55.18 -36.35
C LYS A 6 16.48 54.89 -34.85
N LYS A 7 17.68 54.87 -34.27
CA LYS A 7 18.10 54.72 -32.87
C LYS A 7 17.47 55.78 -31.95
N ALA A 8 17.08 55.37 -30.75
CA ALA A 8 16.91 56.27 -29.60
C ALA A 8 18.16 56.18 -28.71
N VAL A 9 18.83 57.32 -28.54
CA VAL A 9 19.90 57.55 -27.58
C VAL A 9 19.22 57.82 -26.24
N ILE A 10 19.39 56.93 -25.26
CA ILE A 10 19.04 57.21 -23.87
C ILE A 10 20.31 57.79 -23.22
N GLY A 11 20.25 59.07 -22.88
CA GLY A 11 21.34 59.80 -22.26
C GLY A 11 21.70 59.22 -20.89
N LEU A 12 22.96 59.31 -20.50
CA LEU A 12 23.55 58.79 -19.25
C LEU A 12 22.99 59.41 -17.96
N VAL A 13 22.12 60.41 -18.03
CA VAL A 13 21.68 61.21 -16.87
C VAL A 13 20.73 60.44 -15.91
N PRO A 14 19.76 59.62 -16.37
CA PRO A 14 18.87 58.87 -15.46
C PRO A 14 19.59 57.73 -14.74
N VAL A 15 20.62 57.14 -15.38
CA VAL A 15 21.40 56.02 -14.80
C VAL A 15 22.31 56.53 -13.68
N VAL A 16 22.91 57.72 -13.83
CA VAL A 16 23.74 58.32 -12.77
C VAL A 16 22.89 58.72 -11.57
N ILE A 17 21.66 59.20 -11.77
CA ILE A 17 20.74 59.55 -10.68
C ILE A 17 20.25 58.30 -9.93
N ALA A 18 19.96 57.19 -10.64
CA ALA A 18 19.56 55.92 -10.05
C ALA A 18 20.70 55.25 -9.25
N VAL A 19 21.94 55.33 -9.73
CA VAL A 19 23.10 54.79 -9.01
C VAL A 19 23.46 55.64 -7.80
N ALA A 20 23.36 56.97 -7.88
CA ALA A 20 23.61 57.85 -6.74
C ALA A 20 22.56 57.68 -5.62
N THR A 21 21.30 57.43 -5.98
CA THR A 21 20.24 57.13 -5.00
C THR A 21 20.40 55.75 -4.37
N LEU A 22 20.85 54.74 -5.11
CA LEU A 22 21.18 53.42 -4.55
C LEU A 22 22.39 53.45 -3.61
N ILE A 23 23.42 54.24 -3.91
CA ILE A 23 24.61 54.39 -3.04
C ILE A 23 24.26 55.20 -1.78
N ALA A 24 23.42 56.23 -1.87
CA ALA A 24 22.96 57.00 -0.72
C ALA A 24 22.03 56.17 0.20
N CYS A 25 21.15 55.34 -0.37
CA CYS A 25 20.32 54.40 0.41
C CYS A 25 21.15 53.29 1.07
N ALA A 26 22.22 52.81 0.43
CA ALA A 26 23.14 51.85 1.03
C ALA A 26 23.89 52.47 2.25
N TYR A 27 24.26 53.74 2.20
CA TYR A 27 24.92 54.41 3.34
C TYR A 27 23.99 54.75 4.50
N LEU A 28 22.68 54.87 4.26
CA LEU A 28 21.69 55.21 5.29
C LEU A 28 21.04 53.98 5.96
N PHE A 29 21.06 52.81 5.31
CA PHE A 29 20.44 51.57 5.84
C PHE A 29 21.43 50.48 6.25
N PHE A 30 22.73 50.62 5.96
CA PHE A 30 23.77 49.75 6.52
C PHE A 30 24.54 50.53 7.61
N PRO A 31 24.41 50.17 8.91
CA PRO A 31 25.32 50.71 9.92
C PRO A 31 26.75 50.30 9.55
N LYS A 32 27.72 51.20 9.78
CA LYS A 32 29.14 50.93 9.62
C LYS A 32 29.47 49.59 10.29
N PHE A 33 30.00 48.65 9.52
CA PHE A 33 30.74 47.52 10.06
C PHE A 33 31.93 48.09 10.86
N GLU A 34 31.78 48.15 12.19
CA GLU A 34 32.94 47.90 13.02
C GLU A 34 33.44 46.50 12.66
N THR A 35 34.75 46.36 12.50
CA THR A 35 35.42 45.07 12.39
C THR A 35 35.04 44.25 13.62
N ILE A 36 34.05 43.37 13.46
CA ILE A 36 33.72 42.33 14.42
C ILE A 36 34.94 41.42 14.44
N THR A 37 35.74 41.54 15.51
CA THR A 37 36.63 40.48 15.96
C THR A 37 35.84 39.17 15.96
N PRO A 38 36.42 38.05 15.51
CA PRO A 38 35.70 36.78 15.44
C PRO A 38 35.01 36.54 16.80
N PRO A 39 33.75 36.07 16.83
CA PRO A 39 33.16 35.67 18.09
C PRO A 39 34.11 34.64 18.69
N GLU A 40 34.57 34.91 19.91
CA GLU A 40 35.02 33.83 20.78
C GLU A 40 33.95 32.74 20.71
N SER A 41 34.42 31.51 20.51
CA SER A 41 33.64 30.27 20.56
C SER A 41 32.40 30.45 21.41
N SER A 42 31.22 30.44 20.78
CA SER A 42 30.00 30.23 21.53
C SER A 42 30.12 28.84 22.13
N THR A 43 30.49 28.78 23.40
CA THR A 43 30.36 27.59 24.22
C THR A 43 28.88 27.31 24.34
N ASP A 44 28.35 26.55 23.39
CA ASP A 44 27.25 25.65 23.67
C ASP A 44 27.74 24.74 24.81
N PRO A 45 27.14 24.72 26.01
CA PRO A 45 27.70 24.01 27.16
C PRO A 45 27.74 22.49 26.99
N LEU A 46 27.32 21.95 25.85
CA LEU A 46 27.04 20.53 25.66
C LEU A 46 27.83 19.82 24.56
N CYS A 47 28.66 20.49 23.74
CA CYS A 47 29.50 19.82 22.75
C CYS A 47 30.71 20.69 22.33
N ASP A 48 31.66 20.89 23.25
CA ASP A 48 33.06 21.05 22.84
C ASP A 48 33.60 19.63 22.67
N GLY A 49 34.01 19.26 21.45
CA GLY A 49 34.44 17.92 21.03
C GLY A 49 35.65 17.32 21.77
N THR A 50 35.96 17.81 22.97
CA THR A 50 36.97 17.27 23.90
C THR A 50 36.37 16.41 25.02
N ASP A 51 35.04 16.38 25.21
CA ASP A 51 34.40 15.77 26.40
C ASP A 51 33.82 14.35 26.23
N CYS A 52 34.02 13.68 25.09
CA CYS A 52 33.59 12.27 24.91
C CYS A 52 34.28 11.31 25.90
N SER A 53 35.47 11.66 26.40
CA SER A 53 36.21 10.85 27.37
C SER A 53 35.71 11.00 28.81
N ASN A 54 35.14 12.15 29.18
CA ASN A 54 34.60 12.39 30.52
C ASN A 54 33.17 11.86 30.71
N ILE A 55 32.41 11.66 29.62
CA ILE A 55 31.13 10.94 29.66
C ILE A 55 31.36 9.48 30.10
N GLN A 56 32.44 8.83 29.69
CA GLN A 56 32.78 7.48 30.17
C GLN A 56 33.00 7.42 31.68
N HIS A 57 33.64 8.44 32.28
CA HIS A 57 33.94 8.46 33.72
C HIS A 57 32.73 8.83 34.59
N SER A 58 31.81 9.65 34.09
CA SER A 58 30.58 10.04 34.79
C SER A 58 29.46 8.99 34.65
N LEU A 59 29.36 8.29 33.51
CA LEU A 59 28.51 7.09 33.38
C LEU A 59 29.03 5.95 34.28
N ALA A 60 30.35 5.74 34.34
CA ALA A 60 30.94 4.70 35.19
C ALA A 60 30.69 4.93 36.69
N ALA A 61 30.60 6.20 37.13
CA ALA A 61 30.28 6.55 38.52
C ALA A 61 28.78 6.44 38.84
N ALA A 62 27.89 6.64 37.86
CA ALA A 62 26.44 6.39 38.01
C ALA A 62 26.09 4.88 38.01
N VAL A 63 27.00 4.03 37.52
CA VAL A 63 26.91 2.55 37.52
C VAL A 63 27.25 1.96 38.90
N SER A 64 26.74 2.57 39.98
CA SER A 64 26.50 1.88 41.25
C SER A 64 25.26 0.99 41.07
N ARG A 65 25.48 -0.14 40.38
CA ARG A 65 24.54 -1.05 39.69
C ARG A 65 23.28 -1.45 40.49
N LYS A 66 22.12 -1.01 40.01
CA LYS A 66 21.01 -1.94 39.68
C LYS A 66 20.98 -2.08 38.17
N SER A 67 21.68 -3.08 37.63
CA SER A 67 21.50 -3.48 36.23
C SER A 67 20.11 -4.11 36.08
N CYS A 68 19.41 -3.83 34.98
CA CYS A 68 18.22 -4.59 34.64
C CYS A 68 18.64 -6.02 34.26
N ASP A 69 18.21 -6.99 35.04
CA ASP A 69 18.58 -8.42 34.91
C ASP A 69 17.38 -9.32 34.68
N ASN A 70 16.20 -8.74 34.41
CA ASN A 70 15.07 -9.51 33.92
C ASN A 70 15.35 -10.08 32.52
N GLU A 71 14.63 -11.14 32.17
CA GLU A 71 14.82 -11.88 30.92
C GLU A 71 14.79 -10.95 29.69
N GLU A 72 13.82 -10.04 29.62
CA GLU A 72 13.65 -9.14 28.49
C GLU A 72 14.82 -8.16 28.32
N CYS A 73 15.34 -7.60 29.42
CA CYS A 73 16.53 -6.75 29.40
C CYS A 73 17.77 -7.51 28.93
N VAL A 74 17.94 -8.76 29.38
CA VAL A 74 19.06 -9.61 28.97
C VAL A 74 18.98 -9.94 27.48
N LEU A 75 17.81 -10.34 26.99
CA LEU A 75 17.58 -10.63 25.57
C LEU A 75 17.76 -9.38 24.69
N ALA A 76 17.24 -8.23 25.14
CA ALA A 76 17.42 -6.95 24.46
C ALA A 76 18.89 -6.55 24.35
N ALA A 77 19.64 -6.65 25.44
CA ALA A 77 21.06 -6.33 25.46
C ALA A 77 21.87 -7.30 24.57
N ALA A 78 21.55 -8.60 24.61
CA ALA A 78 22.16 -9.60 23.74
C ALA A 78 21.92 -9.29 22.25
N LYS A 79 20.69 -8.93 21.87
CA LYS A 79 20.36 -8.54 20.49
C LYS A 79 21.16 -7.31 20.04
N ILE A 80 21.24 -6.27 20.88
CA ILE A 80 22.04 -5.06 20.58
C ILE A 80 23.51 -5.43 20.36
N ILE A 81 24.11 -6.20 21.27
CA ILE A 81 25.52 -6.61 21.18
C ILE A 81 25.80 -7.44 19.92
N GLN A 82 24.85 -8.30 19.50
CA GLN A 82 24.99 -9.12 18.30
C GLN A 82 24.97 -8.32 17.00
N LEU A 83 24.26 -7.20 16.96
CA LEU A 83 24.13 -6.36 15.76
C LEU A 83 25.27 -5.33 15.65
N MET A 84 25.85 -4.92 16.77
CA MET A 84 26.92 -3.93 16.81
C MET A 84 28.27 -4.48 16.33
N ASP A 85 29.01 -3.68 15.56
CA ASP A 85 30.44 -3.86 15.31
C ASP A 85 31.27 -2.85 16.12
N ARG A 86 31.89 -3.33 17.21
CA ARG A 86 32.70 -2.50 18.10
C ARG A 86 34.09 -2.14 17.54
N SER A 87 34.45 -2.66 16.37
CA SER A 87 35.70 -2.31 15.70
C SER A 87 35.61 -0.98 14.94
N VAL A 88 34.39 -0.51 14.68
CA VAL A 88 34.09 0.76 14.03
C VAL A 88 33.88 1.84 15.09
N ASP A 89 34.43 3.05 14.88
CA ASP A 89 34.18 4.18 15.77
C ASP A 89 32.77 4.75 15.48
N PRO A 90 31.86 4.83 16.47
CA PRO A 90 30.52 5.40 16.28
C PRO A 90 30.51 6.87 15.83
N CYS A 91 31.59 7.62 16.06
CA CYS A 91 31.74 8.99 15.59
C CYS A 91 32.15 9.08 14.11
N ASP A 92 32.72 8.01 13.56
CA ASP A 92 33.13 7.92 12.15
C ASP A 92 32.01 7.32 11.30
N ASP A 93 31.45 6.17 11.70
CA ASP A 93 30.31 5.52 11.03
C ASP A 93 29.38 4.87 12.06
N PHE A 94 28.33 5.58 12.42
CA PHE A 94 27.34 5.08 13.37
C PHE A 94 26.51 3.92 12.81
N PHE A 95 26.33 3.84 11.49
CA PHE A 95 25.56 2.75 10.87
C PHE A 95 26.34 1.44 11.00
N ASP A 96 27.59 1.40 10.57
CA ASP A 96 28.40 0.17 10.67
C ASP A 96 28.70 -0.19 12.14
N PHE A 97 28.91 0.80 13.02
CA PHE A 97 29.02 0.53 14.46
C PHE A 97 27.76 -0.14 15.05
N SER A 98 26.57 0.30 14.65
CA SER A 98 25.30 -0.18 15.22
C SER A 98 24.75 -1.44 14.53
N CYS A 99 25.03 -1.61 13.24
CA CYS A 99 24.44 -2.61 12.36
C CYS A 99 25.45 -3.51 11.65
N GLY A 100 26.76 -3.29 11.76
CA GLY A 100 27.79 -4.05 11.02
C GLY A 100 27.75 -5.57 11.28
N GLY A 101 27.26 -6.00 12.45
CA GLY A 101 27.02 -7.40 12.77
C GLY A 101 25.78 -8.02 12.10
N PHE A 102 24.85 -7.20 11.57
CA PHE A 102 23.59 -7.66 10.97
C PHE A 102 23.83 -8.60 9.80
N HIS A 103 24.72 -8.24 8.86
CA HIS A 103 24.99 -9.02 7.65
C HIS A 103 25.62 -10.40 7.95
N HIS A 104 26.33 -10.53 9.07
CA HIS A 104 26.86 -11.81 9.52
C HIS A 104 25.78 -12.73 10.09
N ARG A 105 24.75 -12.15 10.70
CA ARG A 105 23.65 -12.89 11.32
C ARG A 105 22.55 -13.24 10.33
N TYR A 106 22.27 -12.32 9.41
CA TYR A 106 21.17 -12.36 8.46
C TYR A 106 21.72 -12.26 7.04
N PRO A 107 22.21 -13.37 6.46
CA PRO A 107 22.65 -13.38 5.06
C PRO A 107 21.47 -13.07 4.15
N LEU A 108 21.74 -12.38 3.03
CA LEU A 108 20.72 -12.07 2.02
C LEU A 108 20.11 -13.37 1.48
N PRO A 109 18.79 -13.62 1.69
CA PRO A 109 18.15 -14.82 1.18
C PRO A 109 18.15 -14.88 -0.35
N ASP A 110 18.16 -16.09 -0.91
CA ASP A 110 18.13 -16.31 -2.36
C ASP A 110 16.91 -15.61 -3.00
N GLY A 111 17.14 -14.94 -4.12
CA GLY A 111 16.09 -14.24 -4.87
C GLY A 111 15.66 -12.88 -4.28
N ARG A 112 16.31 -12.41 -3.20
CA ARG A 112 16.12 -11.04 -2.69
C ARG A 112 17.31 -10.16 -3.06
N SER A 113 17.02 -8.89 -3.34
CA SER A 113 18.04 -7.84 -3.57
C SER A 113 18.34 -7.02 -2.31
N VAL A 114 17.41 -7.01 -1.35
CA VAL A 114 17.49 -6.27 -0.08
C VAL A 114 16.94 -7.16 1.03
N PHE A 115 17.56 -7.09 2.21
CA PHE A 115 17.08 -7.71 3.44
C PHE A 115 17.42 -6.82 4.63
N SER A 116 16.40 -6.40 5.34
CA SER A 116 16.46 -5.38 6.41
C SER A 116 15.93 -5.93 7.73
N SER A 117 16.00 -5.11 8.79
CA SER A 117 15.37 -5.45 10.06
C SER A 117 13.85 -5.64 9.94
N PHE A 118 13.18 -4.91 9.04
CA PHE A 118 11.74 -5.08 8.80
C PHE A 118 11.42 -6.45 8.24
N ASP A 119 12.25 -6.96 7.31
CA ASP A 119 12.07 -8.30 6.77
C ASP A 119 12.19 -9.39 7.85
N VAL A 120 13.11 -9.22 8.81
CA VAL A 120 13.23 -10.14 9.96
C VAL A 120 11.96 -10.13 10.81
N TYR A 121 11.34 -8.96 11.01
CA TYR A 121 10.09 -8.85 11.75
C TYR A 121 8.90 -9.46 11.01
N GLU A 122 8.80 -9.24 9.70
CA GLU A 122 7.80 -9.88 8.84
C GLU A 122 7.95 -11.41 8.84
N GLU A 123 9.18 -11.93 8.81
CA GLU A 123 9.43 -13.38 8.92
C GLU A 123 8.97 -13.95 10.27
N GLN A 124 9.20 -13.21 11.37
CA GLN A 124 8.71 -13.62 12.68
C GLN A 124 7.18 -13.55 12.75
N LEU A 125 6.56 -12.52 12.18
CA LEU A 125 5.11 -12.38 12.11
C LEU A 125 4.48 -13.56 11.36
N ASP A 126 5.03 -13.94 10.21
CA ASP A 126 4.55 -15.08 9.44
C ASP A 126 4.63 -16.39 10.24
N LEU A 127 5.67 -16.56 11.08
CA LEU A 127 5.80 -17.71 11.97
C LEU A 127 4.79 -17.68 13.14
N ASP A 128 4.54 -16.51 13.72
CA ASP A 128 3.56 -16.35 14.79
C ASP A 128 2.15 -16.68 14.27
N ILE A 129 1.79 -16.16 13.09
CA ILE A 129 0.52 -16.47 12.41
C ILE A 129 0.44 -17.96 12.05
N LYS A 130 1.54 -18.55 11.53
CA LYS A 130 1.60 -20.00 11.26
C LYS A 130 1.28 -20.81 12.52
N SER A 131 1.81 -20.42 13.68
CA SER A 131 1.53 -21.08 14.96
C SER A 131 0.03 -21.06 15.26
N ILE A 132 -0.59 -19.87 15.19
CA ILE A 132 -2.04 -19.70 15.43
C ILE A 132 -2.86 -20.60 14.49
N LEU A 133 -2.47 -20.72 13.23
CA LEU A 133 -3.20 -21.48 12.21
C LEU A 133 -3.03 -23.01 12.34
N GLU A 134 -1.88 -23.47 12.85
CA GLU A 134 -1.55 -24.89 12.99
C GLU A 134 -1.91 -25.47 14.36
N GLU A 135 -2.28 -24.62 15.31
CA GLU A 135 -2.79 -25.06 16.61
C GLU A 135 -4.06 -25.91 16.46
N PRO A 136 -4.18 -27.01 17.25
CA PRO A 136 -5.38 -27.84 17.26
C PRO A 136 -6.64 -26.99 17.49
N HIS A 137 -7.77 -27.45 16.97
CA HIS A 137 -9.03 -26.76 17.20
C HIS A 137 -9.37 -26.80 18.69
N HIS A 138 -9.56 -25.65 19.30
CA HIS A 138 -10.03 -25.53 20.68
C HIS A 138 -11.55 -25.40 20.73
N ILE A 139 -12.15 -25.78 21.86
CA ILE A 139 -13.62 -25.69 22.04
C ILE A 139 -14.13 -24.25 22.02
N ASN A 140 -13.25 -23.29 22.32
CA ASN A 140 -13.54 -21.86 22.32
C ASN A 140 -13.13 -21.17 21.00
N ASP A 141 -12.58 -21.90 20.01
CA ASP A 141 -12.26 -21.31 18.71
C ASP A 141 -13.54 -20.77 18.06
N SER A 142 -13.49 -19.52 17.61
CA SER A 142 -14.63 -18.88 16.95
C SER A 142 -14.93 -19.53 15.59
N GLU A 143 -16.17 -19.38 15.09
CA GLU A 143 -16.53 -19.91 13.76
C GLU A 143 -15.60 -19.35 12.68
N SER A 144 -15.30 -18.06 12.75
CA SER A 144 -14.39 -17.38 11.83
C SER A 144 -12.96 -17.93 11.91
N LEU A 145 -12.41 -18.15 13.11
CA LEU A 145 -11.07 -18.75 13.26
C LEU A 145 -11.02 -20.17 12.71
N LEU A 146 -12.05 -20.99 12.97
CA LEU A 146 -12.14 -22.36 12.43
C LEU A 146 -12.17 -22.35 10.90
N LYS A 147 -12.92 -21.44 10.28
CA LYS A 147 -12.93 -21.29 8.82
C LYS A 147 -11.57 -20.88 8.28
N THR A 148 -10.88 -19.96 8.94
CA THR A 148 -9.53 -19.54 8.54
C THR A 148 -8.53 -20.68 8.61
N LYS A 149 -8.54 -21.46 9.71
CA LYS A 149 -7.74 -22.70 9.84
C LYS A 149 -8.06 -23.69 8.73
N GLN A 150 -9.33 -23.88 8.38
CA GLN A 150 -9.74 -24.78 7.28
C GLN A 150 -9.29 -24.28 5.90
N VAL A 151 -9.36 -22.98 5.63
CA VAL A 151 -8.85 -22.39 4.37
C VAL A 151 -7.34 -22.57 4.28
N TYR A 152 -6.61 -22.28 5.36
CA TYR A 152 -5.16 -22.53 5.46
C TYR A 152 -4.83 -24.01 5.16
N GLN A 153 -5.56 -24.94 5.79
CA GLN A 153 -5.40 -26.38 5.53
C GLN A 153 -5.70 -26.75 4.08
N SER A 154 -6.73 -26.16 3.44
CA SER A 154 -7.02 -26.41 2.03
C SER A 154 -5.87 -25.95 1.11
N CYS A 155 -5.19 -24.84 1.45
CA CYS A 155 -4.00 -24.36 0.76
C CYS A 155 -2.79 -25.28 0.97
N MET A 156 -2.55 -25.71 2.21
CA MET A 156 -1.46 -26.63 2.54
C MET A 156 -1.61 -28.00 1.86
N ASN A 157 -2.84 -28.38 1.50
CA ASN A 157 -3.13 -29.64 0.82
C ASN A 157 -2.96 -29.60 -0.71
N LEU A 158 -2.51 -28.47 -1.28
CA LEU A 158 -2.26 -28.36 -2.73
C LEU A 158 -1.20 -29.36 -3.24
N GLU A 159 -0.22 -29.72 -2.43
CA GLU A 159 0.83 -30.71 -2.77
C GLU A 159 0.34 -32.16 -2.75
N ASN A 160 -0.67 -32.47 -1.92
CA ASN A 160 -1.10 -33.84 -1.67
C ASN A 160 -2.27 -34.32 -2.56
N LYS A 161 -2.80 -33.45 -3.44
CA LYS A 161 -4.01 -33.73 -4.23
C LYS A 161 -3.90 -33.22 -5.68
N GLU A 162 -2.79 -33.49 -6.35
CA GLU A 162 -2.56 -33.09 -7.75
C GLU A 162 -3.70 -33.55 -8.69
N ASP A 163 -4.15 -34.80 -8.54
CA ASP A 163 -5.28 -35.41 -9.28
C ASP A 163 -6.65 -34.73 -9.09
N SER A 164 -6.76 -33.77 -8.17
CA SER A 164 -8.00 -33.04 -7.91
C SER A 164 -8.13 -31.72 -8.65
N SER A 165 -7.03 -31.18 -9.19
CA SER A 165 -6.97 -29.82 -9.72
C SER A 165 -7.83 -29.65 -10.97
N GLU A 166 -7.68 -30.55 -11.93
CA GLU A 166 -8.51 -30.59 -13.14
C GLU A 166 -9.99 -30.67 -12.77
N ARG A 167 -10.35 -31.63 -11.91
CA ARG A 167 -11.74 -31.83 -11.47
C ARG A 167 -12.31 -30.58 -10.79
N HIS A 168 -11.54 -29.94 -9.91
CA HIS A 168 -11.97 -28.70 -9.26
C HIS A 168 -12.14 -27.56 -10.25
N LEU A 169 -11.22 -27.42 -11.22
CA LEU A 169 -11.32 -26.40 -12.26
C LEU A 169 -12.56 -26.63 -13.13
N ARG A 170 -12.76 -27.86 -13.64
CA ARG A 170 -13.94 -28.22 -14.44
C ARG A 170 -15.24 -27.98 -13.68
N ASP A 171 -15.30 -28.35 -12.40
CA ASP A 171 -16.47 -28.13 -11.56
C ASP A 171 -16.77 -26.65 -11.34
N VAL A 172 -15.75 -25.80 -11.17
CA VAL A 172 -15.91 -24.35 -11.09
C VAL A 172 -16.44 -23.78 -12.43
N LEU A 173 -15.90 -24.25 -13.55
CA LEU A 173 -16.34 -23.83 -14.88
C LEU A 173 -17.80 -24.20 -15.15
N SER A 174 -18.22 -25.42 -14.80
CA SER A 174 -19.58 -25.92 -15.07
C SER A 174 -20.61 -25.49 -14.03
N ASN A 175 -20.31 -25.67 -12.74
CA ASN A 175 -21.30 -25.63 -11.66
C ASN A 175 -21.33 -24.30 -10.90
N MET A 176 -20.22 -23.53 -10.90
CA MET A 176 -20.17 -22.22 -10.23
C MET A 176 -20.54 -21.05 -11.16
N GLY A 177 -20.91 -21.35 -12.42
CA GLY A 177 -21.43 -20.36 -13.34
C GLY A 177 -20.38 -19.42 -13.91
N ILE A 178 -19.09 -19.77 -13.82
CA ILE A 178 -18.05 -19.12 -14.62
C ILE A 178 -18.37 -19.33 -16.09
N GLY A 179 -18.80 -20.54 -16.48
CA GLY A 179 -19.38 -20.89 -17.78
C GLY A 179 -18.51 -21.87 -18.56
N GLU A 180 -19.12 -22.58 -19.50
CA GLU A 180 -18.45 -23.60 -20.32
C GLU A 180 -17.27 -23.03 -21.12
N TRP A 181 -16.23 -23.85 -21.30
CA TRP A 181 -15.03 -23.47 -22.05
C TRP A 181 -15.02 -24.20 -23.40
N PRO A 182 -15.27 -23.52 -24.54
CA PRO A 182 -15.30 -24.19 -25.84
C PRO A 182 -14.03 -24.97 -26.18
N LEU A 183 -12.85 -24.51 -25.73
CA LEU A 183 -11.59 -25.25 -25.89
C LEU A 183 -11.58 -26.63 -25.20
N LEU A 184 -12.48 -26.88 -24.24
CA LEU A 184 -12.64 -28.18 -23.58
C LEU A 184 -13.85 -28.99 -24.10
N ASP A 185 -14.70 -28.40 -24.96
CA ASP A 185 -15.93 -29.02 -25.47
C ASP A 185 -16.09 -28.74 -26.98
N PRO A 186 -15.66 -29.68 -27.85
CA PRO A 186 -15.84 -29.56 -29.29
C PRO A 186 -17.30 -29.42 -29.74
N ASP A 187 -18.26 -29.89 -28.94
CA ASP A 187 -19.70 -29.84 -29.23
C ASP A 187 -20.37 -28.56 -28.70
N TRP A 188 -19.58 -27.61 -28.20
CA TRP A 188 -20.08 -26.34 -27.67
C TRP A 188 -20.85 -25.53 -28.72
N LYS A 189 -21.91 -24.84 -28.29
CA LYS A 189 -22.79 -24.06 -29.18
C LYS A 189 -22.92 -22.61 -28.74
N GLU A 190 -22.94 -21.70 -29.72
CA GLU A 190 -22.99 -20.25 -29.51
C GLU A 190 -24.16 -19.79 -28.62
N CYS A 191 -25.34 -20.41 -28.76
CA CYS A 191 -26.52 -20.07 -27.96
C CYS A 191 -26.38 -20.36 -26.47
N ARG A 192 -25.30 -21.03 -26.04
CA ARG A 192 -24.99 -21.27 -24.62
C ARG A 192 -24.31 -20.07 -23.95
N LEU A 193 -23.79 -19.10 -24.71
CA LEU A 193 -23.18 -17.91 -24.10
C LEU A 193 -24.27 -16.93 -23.65
N ASP A 194 -24.44 -16.83 -22.34
CA ASP A 194 -25.10 -15.70 -21.69
C ASP A 194 -24.03 -14.71 -21.22
N LEU A 195 -23.74 -13.71 -22.05
CA LEU A 195 -22.62 -12.80 -21.84
C LEU A 195 -22.80 -11.96 -20.56
N GLU A 196 -23.99 -11.42 -20.31
CA GLU A 196 -24.22 -10.60 -19.11
C GLU A 196 -24.12 -11.43 -17.84
N TRP A 197 -24.63 -12.66 -17.85
CA TRP A 197 -24.49 -13.58 -16.72
C TRP A 197 -23.02 -13.91 -16.46
N ARG A 198 -22.25 -14.23 -17.50
CA ARG A 198 -20.83 -14.56 -17.36
C ARG A 198 -20.00 -13.39 -16.84
N MET A 199 -20.20 -12.20 -17.40
CA MET A 199 -19.55 -10.98 -16.91
C MET A 199 -19.95 -10.66 -15.47
N ALA A 200 -21.20 -10.87 -15.10
CA ALA A 200 -21.68 -10.61 -13.74
C ALA A 200 -21.10 -11.61 -12.74
N LYS A 201 -21.04 -12.90 -13.08
CA LYS A 201 -20.45 -13.94 -12.23
C LYS A 201 -18.97 -13.69 -11.95
N LEU A 202 -18.19 -13.33 -12.98
CA LEU A 202 -16.79 -12.95 -12.81
C LEU A 202 -16.65 -11.74 -11.89
N ASN A 203 -17.44 -10.69 -12.12
CA ASN A 203 -17.39 -9.50 -11.26
C ASN A 203 -17.82 -9.80 -9.82
N ALA A 204 -18.83 -10.65 -9.60
CA ALA A 204 -19.31 -11.02 -8.26
C ALA A 204 -18.29 -11.80 -7.42
N ILE A 205 -17.27 -12.38 -8.04
CA ILE A 205 -16.12 -13.00 -7.37
C ILE A 205 -14.87 -12.11 -7.42
N GLY A 206 -15.04 -10.80 -7.64
CA GLY A 206 -13.93 -9.84 -7.68
C GLY A 206 -12.97 -10.05 -8.85
N ARG A 207 -13.45 -10.58 -9.99
CA ARG A 207 -12.64 -10.80 -11.19
C ARG A 207 -13.13 -9.94 -12.35
N SER A 208 -12.19 -9.26 -12.99
CA SER A 208 -12.49 -8.46 -14.16
C SER A 208 -12.90 -9.34 -15.34
N SER A 209 -13.95 -8.92 -16.04
CA SER A 209 -14.35 -9.50 -17.33
C SER A 209 -13.86 -8.58 -18.45
N LEU A 210 -14.79 -8.00 -19.21
CA LEU A 210 -14.56 -6.83 -20.07
C LEU A 210 -14.67 -5.51 -19.27
N VAL A 211 -15.37 -5.56 -18.14
CA VAL A 211 -15.44 -4.49 -17.15
C VAL A 211 -15.04 -5.04 -15.77
N ARG A 212 -14.56 -4.15 -14.91
CA ARG A 212 -14.26 -4.41 -13.50
C ARG A 212 -15.16 -3.55 -12.63
N LEU A 213 -15.77 -4.18 -11.62
CA LEU A 213 -16.46 -3.51 -10.52
C LEU A 213 -15.53 -3.43 -9.31
N GLU A 214 -15.42 -2.23 -8.75
CA GLU A 214 -14.60 -1.94 -7.59
C GLU A 214 -15.28 -0.86 -6.72
N THR A 215 -14.63 -0.46 -5.65
CA THR A 215 -15.07 0.70 -4.85
C THR A 215 -13.95 1.72 -4.75
N GLY A 216 -14.30 3.00 -4.70
CA GLY A 216 -13.34 4.07 -4.47
C GLY A 216 -13.96 5.26 -3.74
N PHE A 217 -13.15 5.94 -2.94
CA PHE A 217 -13.54 7.20 -2.31
C PHE A 217 -13.47 8.31 -3.36
N VAL A 218 -14.59 8.98 -3.60
CA VAL A 218 -14.66 10.11 -4.52
C VAL A 218 -14.42 11.40 -3.74
N LYS A 219 -13.51 12.25 -4.23
CA LYS A 219 -13.12 13.50 -3.57
C LYS A 219 -14.21 14.58 -3.68
N ASN A 220 -15.30 14.41 -2.95
CA ASN A 220 -16.33 15.44 -2.73
C ASN A 220 -16.28 15.98 -1.29
N ALA A 221 -17.19 16.88 -0.90
CA ALA A 221 -17.18 17.46 0.45
C ALA A 221 -17.30 16.41 1.58
N GLU A 222 -17.79 15.21 1.27
CA GLU A 222 -18.07 14.14 2.23
C GLU A 222 -17.15 12.92 2.05
N TYR A 223 -16.25 12.90 1.05
CA TYR A 223 -15.33 11.80 0.74
C TYR A 223 -16.00 10.42 0.83
N ARG A 224 -17.14 10.27 0.16
CA ARG A 224 -17.96 9.04 0.24
C ARG A 224 -17.37 7.93 -0.63
N LEU A 225 -17.58 6.70 -0.17
CA LEU A 225 -17.27 5.48 -0.88
C LEU A 225 -18.35 5.22 -1.94
N HIS A 226 -17.93 4.99 -3.18
CA HIS A 226 -18.80 4.72 -4.30
C HIS A 226 -18.43 3.41 -4.98
N ALA A 227 -19.43 2.72 -5.54
CA ALA A 227 -19.20 1.64 -6.48
C ALA A 227 -18.77 2.23 -7.83
N ILE A 228 -17.63 1.77 -8.35
CA ILE A 228 -17.02 2.26 -9.58
C ILE A 228 -16.94 1.11 -10.58
N MET A 229 -17.35 1.37 -11.82
CA MET A 229 -17.14 0.47 -12.95
C MET A 229 -16.11 1.08 -13.89
N ARG A 230 -15.13 0.27 -14.28
CA ARG A 230 -14.09 0.60 -15.25
C ARG A 230 -14.03 -0.43 -16.35
N ILE A 231 -13.44 -0.03 -17.48
CA ILE A 231 -12.99 -0.99 -18.48
C ILE A 231 -11.92 -1.88 -17.86
N ALA A 232 -12.07 -3.19 -18.02
CA ALA A 232 -11.03 -4.11 -17.60
C ALA A 232 -9.84 -3.99 -18.55
N HIS A 233 -8.62 -4.12 -18.03
CA HIS A 233 -7.46 -4.24 -18.90
C HIS A 233 -7.50 -5.54 -19.72
N PRO A 234 -6.89 -5.56 -20.92
CA PRO A 234 -6.63 -6.77 -21.68
C PRO A 234 -5.69 -7.71 -20.92
N LEU A 235 -5.62 -8.94 -21.43
CA LEU A 235 -4.85 -10.03 -20.87
C LEU A 235 -3.35 -9.81 -21.03
N ILE A 236 -2.89 -9.42 -22.23
CA ILE A 236 -1.45 -9.27 -22.53
C ILE A 236 -1.01 -7.81 -22.50
N PHE A 237 -1.81 -6.92 -23.06
CA PHE A 237 -1.42 -5.53 -23.36
C PHE A 237 -1.59 -4.60 -22.16
N VAL A 238 -1.27 -5.09 -20.97
CA VAL A 238 -1.53 -4.49 -19.66
C VAL A 238 -1.13 -3.03 -19.58
N ASP A 239 0.15 -2.77 -19.81
CA ASP A 239 0.78 -1.45 -19.73
C ASP A 239 1.04 -0.84 -21.10
N ASP A 240 0.90 -1.68 -22.15
CA ASP A 240 1.33 -1.40 -23.51
C ASP A 240 0.20 -0.84 -24.39
N CYS A 241 -1.06 -0.96 -23.96
CA CYS A 241 -2.22 -0.58 -24.79
C CYS A 241 -2.27 0.89 -25.21
N ASP A 242 -1.74 1.77 -24.38
CA ASP A 242 -1.71 3.21 -24.61
C ASP A 242 -0.29 3.71 -24.95
N ASP A 243 0.72 2.85 -25.00
CA ASP A 243 2.10 3.23 -25.33
C ASP A 243 2.41 2.97 -26.81
N GLU A 244 2.32 4.04 -27.61
CA GLU A 244 2.67 4.06 -29.03
C GLU A 244 4.16 3.74 -29.31
N ASN A 245 5.03 3.75 -28.29
CA ASN A 245 6.45 3.42 -28.43
C ASN A 245 6.77 1.95 -28.14
N THR A 246 5.76 1.14 -27.80
CA THR A 246 5.98 -0.27 -27.47
C THR A 246 6.54 -1.02 -28.68
N ASN A 247 7.60 -1.78 -28.46
CA ASN A 247 8.25 -2.57 -29.51
C ASN A 247 7.34 -3.73 -29.96
N ALA A 248 6.88 -3.69 -31.21
CA ALA A 248 6.04 -4.74 -31.79
C ALA A 248 6.66 -6.16 -31.69
N SER A 249 7.99 -6.28 -31.73
CA SER A 249 8.67 -7.56 -31.56
C SER A 249 8.53 -8.11 -30.13
N LEU A 250 8.54 -7.23 -29.13
CA LEU A 250 8.38 -7.60 -27.72
C LEU A 250 6.93 -8.04 -27.44
N ILE A 251 5.96 -7.32 -28.01
CA ILE A 251 4.54 -7.68 -27.94
C ILE A 251 4.31 -9.09 -28.51
N LEU A 252 4.88 -9.37 -29.69
CA LEU A 252 4.77 -10.69 -30.31
C LEU A 252 5.39 -11.80 -29.43
N GLU A 253 6.53 -11.52 -28.81
CA GLU A 253 7.15 -12.46 -27.87
C GLU A 253 6.24 -12.75 -26.67
N LYS A 254 5.62 -11.71 -26.08
CA LYS A 254 4.63 -11.88 -25.01
C LYS A 254 3.43 -12.72 -25.46
N VAL A 255 2.88 -12.45 -26.64
CA VAL A 255 1.75 -13.23 -27.19
C VAL A 255 2.10 -14.70 -27.35
N GLU A 256 3.27 -15.00 -27.90
CA GLU A 256 3.73 -16.38 -28.06
C GLU A 256 4.02 -17.06 -26.72
N GLU A 257 4.45 -16.32 -25.70
CA GLU A 257 4.58 -16.84 -24.34
C GLU A 257 3.21 -17.20 -23.72
N HIS A 258 2.24 -16.29 -23.79
CA HIS A 258 0.87 -16.53 -23.30
C HIS A 258 0.18 -17.69 -24.04
N LYS A 259 0.41 -17.84 -25.36
CA LYS A 259 -0.06 -19.00 -26.14
C LYS A 259 0.50 -20.31 -25.63
N LYS A 260 1.81 -20.38 -25.34
CA LYS A 260 2.45 -21.59 -24.78
C LYS A 260 1.89 -21.94 -23.41
N VAL A 261 1.62 -20.94 -22.58
CA VAL A 261 0.98 -21.13 -21.27
C VAL A 261 -0.43 -21.70 -21.42
N LEU A 262 -1.25 -21.13 -22.31
CA LEU A 262 -2.58 -21.68 -22.63
C LEU A 262 -2.48 -23.12 -23.14
N GLN A 263 -1.55 -23.39 -24.07
CA GLN A 263 -1.33 -24.74 -24.61
C GLN A 263 -0.99 -25.74 -23.51
N THR A 264 -0.06 -25.39 -22.62
CA THR A 264 0.37 -26.24 -21.50
C THR A 264 -0.79 -26.53 -20.56
N VAL A 265 -1.64 -25.54 -20.28
CA VAL A 265 -2.85 -25.73 -19.47
C VAL A 265 -3.84 -26.67 -20.16
N LEU A 266 -4.05 -26.54 -21.47
CA LEU A 266 -4.92 -27.42 -22.23
C LEU A 266 -4.41 -28.88 -22.23
N GLU A 267 -3.10 -29.07 -22.38
CA GLU A 267 -2.47 -30.39 -22.29
C GLU A 267 -2.64 -31.02 -20.90
N LEU A 268 -2.49 -30.24 -19.82
CA LEU A 268 -2.79 -30.69 -18.45
C LEU A 268 -4.27 -31.01 -18.21
N LEU A 269 -5.16 -30.54 -19.07
CA LEU A 269 -6.60 -30.82 -19.05
C LEU A 269 -6.98 -31.88 -20.11
N ASP A 270 -6.01 -32.67 -20.56
CA ASP A 270 -6.17 -33.76 -21.53
C ASP A 270 -6.77 -33.32 -22.88
N VAL A 271 -6.53 -32.08 -23.30
CA VAL A 271 -6.94 -31.57 -24.62
C VAL A 271 -5.81 -31.75 -25.63
N ASN A 272 -6.13 -32.43 -26.74
CA ASN A 272 -5.21 -32.55 -27.87
C ASN A 272 -5.27 -31.29 -28.75
N VAL A 273 -4.12 -30.66 -28.97
CA VAL A 273 -4.01 -29.40 -29.73
C VAL A 273 -4.03 -29.71 -31.22
N THR A 274 -5.23 -29.70 -31.81
CA THR A 274 -5.44 -29.83 -33.27
C THR A 274 -5.35 -28.47 -33.96
N ASP A 275 -5.35 -28.45 -35.30
CA ASP A 275 -5.38 -27.20 -36.08
C ASP A 275 -6.59 -26.31 -35.72
N ASP A 276 -7.74 -26.91 -35.39
CA ASP A 276 -8.93 -26.19 -34.97
C ASP A 276 -8.77 -25.56 -33.58
N VAL A 277 -8.15 -26.29 -32.64
CA VAL A 277 -7.85 -25.78 -31.29
C VAL A 277 -6.82 -24.66 -31.38
N GLN A 278 -5.79 -24.81 -32.21
CA GLN A 278 -4.79 -23.77 -32.45
C GLN A 278 -5.44 -22.50 -33.01
N LYS A 279 -6.37 -22.65 -33.96
CA LYS A 279 -7.13 -21.51 -34.50
C LYS A 279 -7.99 -20.84 -33.42
N ASP A 280 -8.68 -21.60 -32.58
CA ASP A 280 -9.47 -21.04 -31.48
C ASP A 280 -8.60 -20.26 -30.47
N MET A 281 -7.37 -20.73 -30.23
CA MET A 281 -6.38 -20.02 -29.41
C MET A 281 -5.92 -18.73 -30.09
N ASP A 282 -5.62 -18.77 -31.39
CA ASP A 282 -5.21 -17.58 -32.15
C ASP A 282 -6.32 -16.52 -32.18
N ASP A 283 -7.57 -16.93 -32.42
CA ASP A 283 -8.74 -16.04 -32.43
C ASP A 283 -8.95 -15.36 -31.06
N LEU A 284 -8.65 -16.04 -29.95
CA LEU A 284 -8.68 -15.46 -28.60
C LEU A 284 -7.67 -14.32 -28.46
N PHE A 285 -6.41 -14.52 -28.87
CA PHE A 285 -5.37 -13.50 -28.73
C PHE A 285 -5.52 -12.36 -29.73
N LEU A 286 -6.10 -12.63 -30.91
CA LEU A 286 -6.54 -11.57 -31.82
C LEU A 286 -7.63 -10.70 -31.19
N PHE A 287 -8.60 -11.32 -30.50
CA PHE A 287 -9.60 -10.57 -29.77
C PHE A 287 -8.99 -9.72 -28.63
N ASP A 288 -8.00 -10.23 -27.89
CA ASP A 288 -7.33 -9.44 -26.83
C ASP A 288 -6.66 -8.18 -27.39
N HIS A 289 -6.01 -8.29 -28.54
CA HIS A 289 -5.43 -7.15 -29.27
C HIS A 289 -6.50 -6.17 -29.76
N ASP A 290 -7.61 -6.67 -30.31
CA ASP A 290 -8.69 -5.79 -30.80
C ASP A 290 -9.43 -5.11 -29.64
N PHE A 291 -9.58 -5.80 -28.51
CA PHE A 291 -10.11 -5.25 -27.26
C PHE A 291 -9.20 -4.15 -26.71
N CYS A 292 -7.88 -4.36 -26.72
CA CYS A 292 -6.90 -3.33 -26.40
C CYS A 292 -7.08 -2.08 -27.28
N ASN A 293 -7.12 -2.26 -28.61
CA ASN A 293 -7.28 -1.15 -29.55
C ASN A 293 -8.60 -0.40 -29.38
N ALA A 294 -9.70 -1.13 -29.14
CA ALA A 294 -11.01 -0.54 -28.90
C ALA A 294 -11.04 0.27 -27.60
N THR A 295 -10.24 -0.11 -26.58
CA THR A 295 -10.31 0.48 -25.23
C THR A 295 -9.15 1.40 -24.85
N LYS A 296 -8.12 1.53 -25.70
CA LYS A 296 -6.90 2.33 -25.43
C LYS A 296 -7.15 3.76 -24.94
N LYS A 297 -8.17 4.44 -25.49
CA LYS A 297 -8.49 5.84 -25.10
C LYS A 297 -8.97 5.93 -23.65
N CYS A 298 -9.73 4.93 -23.20
CA CYS A 298 -10.24 4.85 -21.84
C CYS A 298 -9.12 4.53 -20.84
N GLN A 299 -8.16 3.71 -21.24
CA GLN A 299 -7.01 3.32 -20.41
C GLN A 299 -5.97 4.44 -20.28
N ALA A 300 -5.71 5.22 -21.33
CA ALA A 300 -4.78 6.34 -21.28
C ALA A 300 -5.15 7.41 -20.23
N LYS A 301 -6.44 7.58 -19.95
CA LYS A 301 -6.95 8.51 -18.93
C LYS A 301 -6.92 7.95 -17.51
N GLU A 302 -6.76 6.63 -17.33
CA GLU A 302 -6.67 6.02 -16.00
C GLU A 302 -5.38 6.40 -15.26
N LYS A 303 -4.28 6.65 -15.99
CA LYS A 303 -3.00 7.10 -15.44
C LYS A 303 -3.05 8.55 -14.90
N GLN A 304 -4.15 9.29 -15.11
CA GLN A 304 -4.35 10.66 -14.65
C GLN A 304 -5.54 10.76 -13.67
N ASN A 305 -5.23 10.72 -12.36
CA ASN A 305 -6.06 11.09 -11.20
C ASN A 305 -7.12 10.13 -10.64
N ILE A 306 -7.28 10.26 -9.32
CA ILE A 306 -8.44 9.93 -8.47
C ILE A 306 -9.66 10.70 -9.03
N PRO A 307 -10.90 10.14 -9.03
CA PRO A 307 -12.09 10.84 -9.51
C PRO A 307 -12.28 12.17 -8.76
N ASP A 308 -11.90 13.27 -9.43
CA ASP A 308 -11.75 14.58 -8.80
C ASP A 308 -13.04 15.44 -8.83
N LYS A 309 -14.12 15.02 -9.52
CA LYS A 309 -15.39 15.77 -9.56
C LYS A 309 -16.61 14.89 -9.81
N GLU A 310 -17.73 15.27 -9.20
CA GLU A 310 -19.07 14.75 -9.55
C GLU A 310 -19.50 15.04 -11.00
N SER A 311 -18.80 15.95 -11.70
CA SER A 311 -19.12 16.34 -13.08
C SER A 311 -18.84 15.26 -14.13
N ASP A 312 -18.06 14.23 -13.78
CA ASP A 312 -17.64 13.17 -14.71
C ASP A 312 -18.51 11.90 -14.52
N LYS A 313 -19.69 12.06 -13.91
CA LYS A 313 -20.59 10.96 -13.55
C LYS A 313 -21.34 10.42 -14.78
N ILE A 314 -20.97 9.22 -15.21
CA ILE A 314 -21.75 8.42 -16.14
C ILE A 314 -22.49 7.35 -15.35
N THR A 315 -23.78 7.17 -15.63
CA THR A 315 -24.61 6.12 -15.03
C THR A 315 -24.75 4.93 -15.97
N LEU A 316 -25.08 3.75 -15.44
CA LEU A 316 -25.40 2.57 -16.26
C LEU A 316 -26.52 2.82 -17.28
N LEU A 317 -27.43 3.77 -17.01
CA LEU A 317 -28.50 4.13 -17.94
C LEU A 317 -27.93 4.77 -19.21
N MET A 318 -26.93 5.64 -19.06
CA MET A 318 -26.27 6.28 -20.21
C MET A 318 -25.46 5.28 -21.04
N LEU A 319 -24.92 4.22 -20.41
CA LEU A 319 -24.25 3.14 -21.15
C LEU A 319 -25.20 2.29 -21.97
N ALA A 320 -26.44 2.10 -21.53
CA ALA A 320 -27.42 1.31 -22.26
C ALA A 320 -27.69 1.91 -23.66
N ASP A 321 -27.56 3.23 -23.81
CA ASP A 321 -27.71 3.90 -25.10
C ASP A 321 -26.46 3.78 -25.97
N ALA A 322 -25.25 3.87 -25.38
CA ALA A 322 -23.98 3.90 -26.12
C ALA A 322 -23.39 2.50 -26.43
N ALA A 323 -23.67 1.50 -25.59
CA ALA A 323 -23.27 0.11 -25.76
C ALA A 323 -24.43 -0.87 -25.51
N PRO A 324 -25.40 -0.97 -26.45
CA PRO A 324 -26.59 -1.79 -26.30
C PRO A 324 -26.34 -3.30 -26.44
N GLN A 325 -25.16 -3.78 -26.86
CA GLN A 325 -24.85 -5.22 -26.90
C GLN A 325 -24.92 -5.88 -25.51
N ILE A 326 -24.78 -5.09 -24.43
CA ILE A 326 -24.83 -5.57 -23.05
C ILE A 326 -26.04 -4.95 -22.35
N ASN A 327 -26.90 -5.79 -21.77
CA ASN A 327 -27.91 -5.30 -20.84
C ASN A 327 -27.27 -4.99 -19.47
N TRP A 328 -26.74 -3.77 -19.32
CA TRP A 328 -26.03 -3.31 -18.11
C TRP A 328 -26.87 -3.39 -16.82
N ILE A 329 -28.18 -3.17 -16.93
CA ILE A 329 -29.10 -3.29 -15.79
C ILE A 329 -29.25 -4.74 -15.36
N ARG A 330 -29.37 -5.67 -16.31
CA ARG A 330 -29.38 -7.12 -16.05
C ARG A 330 -28.06 -7.56 -15.43
N TRP A 331 -26.93 -7.15 -15.99
CA TRP A 331 -25.60 -7.41 -15.44
C TRP A 331 -25.49 -6.98 -13.97
N ARG A 332 -25.82 -5.72 -13.66
CA ARG A 332 -25.81 -5.19 -12.29
C ARG A 332 -26.68 -6.03 -11.36
N ASN A 333 -27.93 -6.32 -11.78
CA ASN A 333 -28.87 -7.06 -10.95
C ASN A 333 -28.35 -8.47 -10.63
N ILE A 334 -27.68 -9.14 -11.59
CA ILE A 334 -27.06 -10.44 -11.36
C ILE A 334 -25.90 -10.30 -10.37
N VAL A 335 -24.97 -9.36 -10.56
CA VAL A 335 -23.84 -9.12 -9.63
C VAL A 335 -24.36 -8.95 -8.20
N PHE A 336 -25.36 -8.08 -8.02
CA PHE A 336 -25.87 -7.72 -6.70
C PHE A 336 -26.66 -8.87 -6.06
N SER A 337 -27.34 -9.68 -6.87
CA SER A 337 -27.98 -10.94 -6.44
C SER A 337 -26.96 -11.98 -5.98
N GLU A 338 -25.86 -12.15 -6.71
CA GLU A 338 -24.79 -13.09 -6.36
C GLU A 338 -24.09 -12.69 -5.05
N LEU A 339 -23.90 -11.39 -4.84
CA LEU A 339 -23.40 -10.84 -3.57
C LEU A 339 -24.42 -10.94 -2.42
N ARG A 340 -25.65 -11.43 -2.68
CA ARG A 340 -26.76 -11.54 -1.72
C ARG A 340 -27.14 -10.21 -1.09
N LEU A 341 -27.12 -9.15 -1.88
CA LEU A 341 -27.45 -7.82 -1.43
C LEU A 341 -28.85 -7.43 -1.95
N ASN A 342 -29.77 -7.18 -1.01
CA ASN A 342 -31.14 -6.78 -1.31
C ASN A 342 -31.23 -5.26 -1.42
N PHE A 343 -31.20 -4.74 -2.64
CA PHE A 343 -31.19 -3.29 -2.86
C PHE A 343 -32.49 -2.75 -3.45
N PRO A 344 -32.95 -1.58 -2.97
CA PRO A 344 -33.94 -0.80 -3.71
C PRO A 344 -33.28 -0.26 -5.00
N HIS A 345 -33.91 -0.54 -6.15
CA HIS A 345 -33.38 -0.30 -7.51
C HIS A 345 -33.03 1.16 -7.85
N ASP A 346 -33.42 2.11 -6.99
CA ASP A 346 -33.44 3.56 -7.22
C ASP A 346 -32.37 4.35 -6.44
N LYS A 347 -31.57 3.70 -5.57
CA LYS A 347 -30.72 4.44 -4.60
C LYS A 347 -29.20 4.28 -4.71
N GLN A 348 -28.67 3.51 -5.66
CA GLN A 348 -27.23 3.45 -5.89
C GLN A 348 -26.87 3.47 -7.37
N ASP A 349 -26.31 4.59 -7.78
CA ASP A 349 -25.67 4.72 -9.08
C ASP A 349 -24.30 4.05 -9.02
N ILE A 350 -24.04 3.10 -9.92
CA ILE A 350 -22.67 2.66 -10.22
C ILE A 350 -22.05 3.75 -11.06
N TYR A 351 -20.94 4.31 -10.57
CA TYR A 351 -20.21 5.36 -11.24
C TYR A 351 -19.36 4.72 -12.33
N VAL A 352 -19.59 5.10 -13.58
CA VAL A 352 -18.78 4.61 -14.69
C VAL A 352 -17.73 5.65 -15.01
N TYR A 353 -16.47 5.26 -14.98
CA TYR A 353 -15.35 6.18 -15.09
C TYR A 353 -14.58 6.01 -16.40
N ASN A 354 -14.15 7.13 -17.00
CA ASN A 354 -13.28 7.19 -18.19
C ASN A 354 -13.72 6.38 -19.42
N ILE A 355 -15.03 6.12 -19.61
CA ILE A 355 -15.50 5.19 -20.66
C ILE A 355 -16.04 5.89 -21.93
N GLU A 356 -16.36 7.18 -21.86
CA GLU A 356 -17.04 7.95 -22.93
C GLU A 356 -16.37 7.81 -24.30
N GLU A 357 -15.04 7.74 -24.33
CA GLU A 357 -14.27 7.79 -25.56
C GLU A 357 -14.05 6.42 -26.23
N CYS A 358 -14.42 5.32 -25.58
CA CYS A 358 -14.26 3.96 -26.13
C CYS A 358 -15.54 3.10 -26.09
N ILE A 359 -16.61 3.54 -25.42
CA ILE A 359 -17.78 2.69 -25.21
C ILE A 359 -18.44 2.22 -26.52
N GLU A 360 -18.49 3.09 -27.54
CA GLU A 360 -19.03 2.75 -28.87
C GLU A 360 -18.08 1.80 -29.64
N ASP A 361 -16.77 2.01 -29.54
CA ASP A 361 -15.75 1.16 -30.15
C ASP A 361 -15.82 -0.26 -29.55
N LEU A 362 -16.02 -0.35 -28.23
CA LEU A 362 -16.27 -1.62 -27.53
C LEU A 362 -17.57 -2.29 -28.00
N ASP A 363 -18.67 -1.56 -28.11
CA ASP A 363 -19.95 -2.13 -28.58
C ASP A 363 -19.83 -2.72 -30.00
N ASN A 364 -19.12 -2.01 -30.89
CA ASN A 364 -18.87 -2.47 -32.26
C ASN A 364 -17.98 -3.73 -32.29
N LEU A 365 -16.96 -3.80 -31.44
CA LEU A 365 -16.14 -5.00 -31.29
C LEU A 365 -17.00 -6.18 -30.82
N LEU A 366 -17.83 -6.00 -29.80
CA LEU A 366 -18.69 -7.07 -29.28
C LEU A 366 -19.70 -7.57 -30.33
N ARG A 367 -20.26 -6.66 -31.13
CA ARG A 367 -21.20 -7.01 -32.20
C ARG A 367 -20.57 -7.87 -33.30
N SER A 368 -19.27 -7.71 -33.55
CA SER A 368 -18.54 -8.42 -34.60
C SER A 368 -17.79 -9.66 -34.12
N THR A 369 -17.70 -9.87 -32.80
CA THR A 369 -16.96 -10.99 -32.22
C THR A 369 -17.85 -12.23 -32.07
N PRO A 370 -17.43 -13.41 -32.56
CA PRO A 370 -18.17 -14.66 -32.35
C PRO A 370 -18.29 -15.03 -30.87
N ALA A 371 -19.42 -15.60 -30.47
CA ALA A 371 -19.68 -16.01 -29.08
C ALA A 371 -18.63 -17.03 -28.56
N LYS A 372 -18.13 -17.90 -29.44
CA LYS A 372 -17.07 -18.87 -29.10
C LYS A 372 -15.79 -18.18 -28.64
N VAL A 373 -15.38 -17.11 -29.34
CA VAL A 373 -14.18 -16.32 -29.03
C VAL A 373 -14.34 -15.62 -27.68
N LEU A 374 -15.48 -14.95 -27.46
CA LEU A 374 -15.78 -14.31 -26.17
C LEU A 374 -15.78 -15.30 -25.00
N SER A 375 -16.37 -16.49 -25.19
CA SER A 375 -16.40 -17.51 -24.14
C SER A 375 -15.00 -18.05 -23.83
N ASN A 376 -14.19 -18.33 -24.86
CA ASN A 376 -12.79 -18.75 -24.69
C ASN A 376 -11.97 -17.67 -23.98
N TYR A 377 -12.07 -16.41 -24.40
CA TYR A 377 -11.34 -15.29 -23.82
C TYR A 377 -11.67 -15.07 -22.33
N LEU A 378 -12.97 -14.98 -22.00
CA LEU A 378 -13.41 -14.79 -20.61
C LEU A 378 -13.03 -15.97 -19.71
N THR A 379 -13.09 -17.19 -20.25
CA THR A 379 -12.67 -18.38 -19.49
C THR A 379 -11.17 -18.39 -19.26
N TRP A 380 -10.38 -18.12 -20.29
CA TRP A 380 -8.92 -18.11 -20.18
C TRP A 380 -8.43 -17.06 -19.20
N LYS A 381 -8.99 -15.84 -19.27
CA LYS A 381 -8.71 -14.78 -18.30
C LYS A 381 -8.98 -15.22 -16.86
N PHE A 382 -10.05 -15.99 -16.63
CA PHE A 382 -10.29 -16.60 -15.32
C PHE A 382 -9.25 -17.67 -14.98
N VAL A 383 -9.01 -18.64 -15.86
CA VAL A 383 -8.11 -19.77 -15.60
C VAL A 383 -6.68 -19.29 -15.29
N LEU A 384 -6.13 -18.41 -16.12
CA LEU A 384 -4.79 -17.84 -15.96
C LEU A 384 -4.59 -17.21 -14.57
N THR A 385 -5.60 -16.49 -14.10
CA THR A 385 -5.55 -15.73 -12.83
C THR A 385 -5.83 -16.59 -11.60
N HIS A 386 -6.10 -17.89 -11.80
CA HIS A 386 -6.37 -18.86 -10.73
C HIS A 386 -5.43 -20.07 -10.76
N LEU A 387 -4.43 -20.10 -11.65
CA LEU A 387 -3.43 -21.18 -11.68
C LEU A 387 -2.71 -21.33 -10.33
N GLY A 388 -2.53 -20.22 -9.60
CA GLY A 388 -1.96 -20.20 -8.25
C GLY A 388 -2.75 -20.98 -7.18
N PHE A 389 -4.03 -21.27 -7.43
CA PHE A 389 -4.93 -21.96 -6.50
C PHE A 389 -5.08 -23.46 -6.80
N LEU A 390 -4.39 -23.95 -7.82
CA LEU A 390 -4.40 -25.34 -8.26
C LEU A 390 -3.14 -26.08 -7.76
N GLY A 391 -3.05 -27.38 -8.02
CA GLY A 391 -1.90 -28.20 -7.64
C GLY A 391 -0.60 -27.81 -8.35
N THR A 392 0.50 -28.45 -7.94
CA THR A 392 1.87 -28.16 -8.39
C THR A 392 2.03 -27.99 -9.90
N PRO A 393 1.47 -28.86 -10.77
CA PRO A 393 1.68 -28.75 -12.22
C PRO A 393 1.18 -27.43 -12.81
N PHE A 394 0.08 -26.89 -12.31
CA PHE A 394 -0.47 -25.61 -12.76
C PHE A 394 0.29 -24.42 -12.17
N ARG A 395 0.71 -24.50 -10.91
CA ARG A 395 1.46 -23.43 -10.22
C ARG A 395 2.84 -23.22 -10.86
N GLN A 396 3.52 -24.30 -11.24
CA GLN A 396 4.83 -24.26 -11.91
C GLN A 396 4.80 -23.52 -13.26
N ILE A 397 3.63 -23.44 -13.92
CA ILE A 397 3.49 -22.68 -15.16
C ILE A 397 3.79 -21.20 -14.92
N LEU A 398 3.25 -20.61 -13.85
CA LEU A 398 3.51 -19.20 -13.52
C LEU A 398 5.00 -18.97 -13.22
N GLU A 399 5.64 -19.89 -12.50
CA GLU A 399 7.05 -19.77 -12.13
C GLU A 399 8.01 -19.87 -13.32
N ASN A 400 7.71 -20.77 -14.26
CA ASN A 400 8.50 -20.93 -15.48
C ASN A 400 8.34 -19.75 -16.45
N HIS A 401 7.35 -18.89 -16.21
CA HIS A 401 7.00 -17.72 -17.01
C HIS A 401 6.95 -16.45 -16.13
N PRO A 402 8.10 -15.97 -15.62
CA PRO A 402 8.17 -14.89 -14.63
C PRO A 402 7.53 -13.58 -15.10
N THR A 403 7.56 -13.28 -16.41
CA THR A 403 6.88 -12.10 -16.99
C THR A 403 5.37 -12.19 -16.76
N ILE A 404 4.77 -13.32 -17.13
CA ILE A 404 3.33 -13.60 -16.94
C ILE A 404 2.99 -13.65 -15.45
N SER A 405 3.85 -14.27 -14.65
CA SER A 405 3.71 -14.30 -13.19
C SER A 405 3.69 -12.90 -12.57
N ASN A 406 4.55 -11.97 -13.01
CA ASN A 406 4.50 -10.58 -12.53
C ASN A 406 3.24 -9.86 -13.00
N GLU A 407 2.83 -10.01 -14.27
CA GLU A 407 1.59 -9.43 -14.79
C GLU A 407 0.35 -9.94 -14.03
N VAL A 408 0.34 -11.23 -13.66
CA VAL A 408 -0.71 -11.81 -12.81
C VAL A 408 -0.58 -11.30 -11.37
N ALA A 409 0.63 -11.21 -10.79
CA ALA A 409 0.86 -10.78 -9.41
C ALA A 409 0.46 -9.32 -9.15
N GLU A 410 0.78 -8.43 -10.09
CA GLU A 410 0.42 -7.00 -10.01
C GLU A 410 -1.10 -6.78 -10.03
N ARG A 411 -1.84 -7.76 -10.54
CA ARG A 411 -3.29 -7.68 -10.75
C ARG A 411 -4.11 -8.61 -9.86
N PHE A 412 -3.47 -9.63 -9.28
CA PHE A 412 -4.08 -10.69 -8.50
C PHE A 412 -3.16 -11.11 -7.36
N ASP A 413 -3.74 -11.25 -6.18
CA ASP A 413 -3.01 -11.39 -4.91
C ASP A 413 -2.28 -12.72 -4.70
N VAL A 414 -2.35 -13.66 -5.65
CA VAL A 414 -1.80 -15.02 -5.50
C VAL A 414 -0.93 -15.39 -6.67
N VAL A 415 0.38 -15.29 -6.46
CA VAL A 415 1.38 -15.86 -7.36
C VAL A 415 2.35 -16.71 -6.55
N PRO A 416 2.32 -18.04 -6.78
CA PRO A 416 3.27 -18.94 -6.16
C PRO A 416 4.70 -18.60 -6.56
N LYS A 417 5.62 -18.68 -5.60
CA LYS A 417 7.06 -18.73 -5.86
C LYS A 417 7.60 -19.99 -5.20
N TYR A 418 8.09 -20.98 -5.95
CA TYR A 418 8.60 -22.23 -5.39
C TYR A 418 9.80 -22.02 -4.47
N SER A 419 10.55 -20.92 -4.67
CA SER A 419 11.60 -20.49 -3.76
C SER A 419 11.08 -20.12 -2.37
N VAL A 420 9.77 -19.90 -2.23
CA VAL A 420 9.07 -19.63 -0.99
C VAL A 420 8.34 -20.92 -0.55
N PRO A 421 8.58 -21.44 0.66
CA PRO A 421 7.87 -22.61 1.16
C PRO A 421 6.35 -22.45 1.11
N LEU A 422 5.62 -23.53 0.78
CA LEU A 422 4.16 -23.50 0.63
C LEU A 422 3.44 -22.91 1.86
N TRP A 423 3.88 -23.28 3.07
CA TRP A 423 3.30 -22.74 4.30
C TRP A 423 3.36 -21.21 4.34
N LYS A 424 4.45 -20.61 3.86
CA LYS A 424 4.64 -19.16 3.89
C LYS A 424 3.71 -18.50 2.88
N GLN A 425 3.56 -19.09 1.69
CA GLN A 425 2.57 -18.64 0.70
C GLN A 425 1.13 -18.73 1.25
N CYS A 426 0.78 -19.83 1.92
CA CYS A 426 -0.54 -20.02 2.52
C CYS A 426 -0.80 -19.06 3.68
N VAL A 427 0.20 -18.80 4.54
CA VAL A 427 0.15 -17.77 5.59
C VAL A 427 -0.05 -16.40 4.98
N THR A 428 0.75 -16.00 3.98
CA THR A 428 0.59 -14.72 3.28
C THR A 428 -0.83 -14.57 2.72
N TYR A 429 -1.40 -15.63 2.15
CA TYR A 429 -2.76 -15.61 1.63
C TYR A 429 -3.81 -15.36 2.72
N VAL A 430 -3.81 -16.13 3.81
CA VAL A 430 -4.81 -15.95 4.87
C VAL A 430 -4.57 -14.66 5.68
N LYS A 431 -3.31 -14.24 5.83
CA LYS A 431 -2.93 -12.95 6.42
C LYS A 431 -3.54 -11.78 5.67
N LYS A 432 -3.69 -11.90 4.35
CA LYS A 432 -4.27 -10.86 3.48
C LYS A 432 -5.79 -10.92 3.34
N HIS A 433 -6.37 -12.12 3.31
CA HIS A 433 -7.79 -12.30 2.96
C HIS A 433 -8.69 -12.77 4.13
N MET A 434 -8.09 -13.21 5.24
CA MET A 434 -8.79 -13.73 6.43
C MET A 434 -8.22 -13.17 7.75
N ASP A 435 -7.70 -11.96 7.68
CA ASP A 435 -7.02 -11.25 8.76
C ASP A 435 -7.86 -11.11 10.03
N MET A 436 -9.12 -10.68 9.96
CA MET A 436 -9.95 -10.33 11.13
C MET A 436 -9.97 -11.41 12.22
N SER A 437 -10.05 -12.68 11.82
CA SER A 437 -10.06 -13.80 12.77
C SER A 437 -8.72 -14.05 13.46
N ILE A 438 -7.62 -13.84 12.73
CA ILE A 438 -6.26 -13.97 13.26
C ILE A 438 -5.94 -12.73 14.10
N LEU A 439 -6.47 -11.58 13.70
CA LEU A 439 -6.23 -10.28 14.31
C LEU A 439 -6.70 -10.24 15.75
N GLN A 440 -7.88 -10.79 16.04
CA GLN A 440 -8.37 -10.91 17.42
C GLN A 440 -7.41 -11.74 18.29
N VAL A 441 -7.02 -12.94 17.84
CA VAL A 441 -6.11 -13.81 18.60
C VAL A 441 -4.74 -13.16 18.81
N TYR A 442 -4.20 -12.52 17.77
CA TYR A 442 -2.91 -11.83 17.85
C TYR A 442 -2.98 -10.61 18.76
N HIS A 443 -4.06 -9.83 18.71
CA HIS A 443 -4.32 -8.72 19.61
C HIS A 443 -4.35 -9.16 21.07
N ASP A 444 -5.10 -10.22 21.38
CA ASP A 444 -5.24 -10.74 22.75
C ASP A 444 -3.88 -11.15 23.33
N HIS A 445 -3.03 -11.83 22.54
CA HIS A 445 -1.66 -12.16 22.95
C HIS A 445 -0.81 -10.90 23.23
N LEU A 446 -0.94 -9.85 22.41
CA LEU A 446 -0.23 -8.59 22.65
C LEU A 446 -0.72 -7.88 23.91
N GLU A 447 -2.02 -7.92 24.19
CA GLU A 447 -2.57 -7.35 25.42
C GLU A 447 -2.07 -8.08 26.67
N GLU A 448 -1.97 -9.41 26.63
CA GLU A 448 -1.40 -10.23 27.70
C GLU A 448 0.07 -9.85 28.00
N ASP A 449 0.84 -9.54 26.95
CA ASP A 449 2.21 -9.05 27.03
C ASP A 449 2.30 -7.55 27.41
N GLY A 450 1.16 -6.88 27.61
CA GLY A 450 1.07 -5.46 27.97
C GLY A 450 1.38 -4.50 26.83
N MET A 451 1.35 -4.97 25.58
CA MET A 451 1.55 -4.21 24.34
C MET A 451 0.20 -3.72 23.80
N ASN A 452 -0.48 -2.87 24.57
CA ASN A 452 -1.84 -2.44 24.29
C ASN A 452 -1.96 -0.95 23.93
N GLU A 453 -3.19 -0.52 23.62
CA GLU A 453 -3.52 0.88 23.29
C GLU A 453 -3.04 1.86 24.36
N GLU A 454 -3.20 1.54 25.65
CA GLU A 454 -2.79 2.41 26.76
C GLU A 454 -1.26 2.64 26.75
N ALA A 455 -0.47 1.59 26.47
CA ALA A 455 0.97 1.71 26.36
C ALA A 455 1.39 2.58 25.16
N MET A 456 0.72 2.42 24.01
CA MET A 456 0.95 3.24 22.82
C MET A 456 0.59 4.71 23.09
N ASP A 457 -0.57 4.97 23.69
CA ASP A 457 -1.09 6.31 23.98
C ASP A 457 -0.16 7.11 24.89
N LYS A 458 0.50 6.45 25.85
CA LYS A 458 1.50 7.09 26.71
C LYS A 458 2.71 7.60 25.92
N ILE A 459 3.21 6.80 24.97
CA ILE A 459 4.32 7.21 24.10
C ILE A 459 3.86 8.32 23.16
N ALA A 460 2.73 8.12 22.47
CA ALA A 460 2.14 9.11 21.56
C ALA A 460 1.94 10.45 22.26
N SER A 461 1.37 10.45 23.47
CA SER A 461 1.15 11.67 24.27
C SER A 461 2.45 12.38 24.62
N SER A 462 3.51 11.63 24.96
CA SER A 462 4.82 12.20 25.29
C SER A 462 5.45 12.88 24.08
N ILE A 463 5.41 12.22 22.91
CA ILE A 463 5.92 12.76 21.64
C ILE A 463 5.09 13.97 21.19
N LYS A 464 3.76 13.87 21.20
CA LYS A 464 2.87 15.00 20.87
C LYS A 464 3.16 16.19 21.78
N ASN A 465 3.36 15.97 23.08
CA ASN A 465 3.65 17.06 24.01
C ASN A 465 4.97 17.77 23.68
N GLU A 466 6.03 17.02 23.41
CA GLU A 466 7.31 17.61 22.99
C GLU A 466 7.17 18.34 21.65
N PHE A 467 6.41 17.79 20.71
CA PHE A 467 6.18 18.42 19.43
C PHE A 467 5.45 19.76 19.57
N ARG A 468 4.48 19.86 20.50
CA ARG A 468 3.80 21.12 20.84
C ARG A 468 4.79 22.15 21.38
N ILE A 469 5.75 21.75 22.22
CA ILE A 469 6.77 22.65 22.77
C ILE A 469 7.63 23.20 21.63
N ILE A 470 8.14 22.33 20.76
CA ILE A 470 8.94 22.73 19.60
C ILE A 470 8.16 23.68 18.67
N MET A 471 6.90 23.38 18.38
CA MET A 471 6.08 24.24 17.51
C MET A 471 5.82 25.62 18.12
N LYS A 472 5.61 25.71 19.45
CA LYS A 472 5.46 26.99 20.16
C LYS A 472 6.74 27.82 20.13
N ASP A 473 7.91 27.17 20.16
CA ASP A 473 9.20 27.85 20.15
C ASP A 473 9.72 28.17 18.74
N THR A 474 9.03 27.73 17.68
CA THR A 474 9.45 27.96 16.29
C THR A 474 9.22 29.42 15.87
N ARG A 475 10.22 30.27 16.14
CA ARG A 475 10.20 31.73 15.88
C ARG A 475 10.11 32.11 14.40
N SER A 476 10.40 31.18 13.48
CA SER A 476 10.26 31.43 12.04
C SER A 476 8.80 31.54 11.57
N LEU A 477 7.87 30.95 12.34
CA LEU A 477 6.43 31.05 12.08
C LEU A 477 5.83 32.29 12.77
N LEU A 478 4.70 32.79 12.28
CA LEU A 478 3.91 33.80 13.00
C LEU A 478 3.14 33.14 14.15
N GLU A 479 2.73 33.93 15.15
CA GLU A 479 2.02 33.42 16.34
C GLU A 479 0.77 32.62 15.98
N ASN A 480 -0.06 33.15 15.08
CA ASN A 480 -1.27 32.47 14.63
C ASN A 480 -0.97 31.11 13.98
N ASP A 481 0.14 31.00 13.23
CA ASP A 481 0.53 29.76 12.56
C ASP A 481 1.14 28.74 13.53
N ARG A 482 1.82 29.20 14.59
CA ARG A 482 2.24 28.34 15.71
C ARG A 482 1.05 27.75 16.45
N VAL A 483 0.09 28.60 16.82
CA VAL A 483 -1.15 28.18 17.48
C VAL A 483 -1.91 27.19 16.61
N LYS A 484 -2.04 27.47 15.30
CA LYS A 484 -2.63 26.53 14.35
C LYS A 484 -1.89 25.19 14.27
N SER A 485 -0.56 25.21 14.30
CA SER A 485 0.26 23.98 14.28
C SER A 485 0.04 23.13 15.54
N VAL A 486 -0.03 23.77 16.72
CA VAL A 486 -0.36 23.09 17.98
C VAL A 486 -1.76 22.48 17.93
N HIS A 487 -2.76 23.22 17.45
CA HIS A 487 -4.12 22.68 17.28
C HIS A 487 -4.17 21.49 16.33
N LYS A 488 -3.37 21.51 15.25
CA LYS A 488 -3.26 20.39 14.33
C LYS A 488 -2.65 19.16 15.03
N ILE A 489 -1.55 19.32 15.76
CA ILE A 489 -0.95 18.23 16.56
C ILE A 489 -1.96 17.65 17.54
N ASP A 490 -2.66 18.51 18.30
CA ASP A 490 -3.60 18.08 19.33
C ASP A 490 -4.74 17.22 18.72
N ARG A 491 -5.19 17.55 17.51
CA ARG A 491 -6.25 16.83 16.80
C ARG A 491 -5.85 15.46 16.24
N ILE A 492 -4.57 15.26 15.92
CA ILE A 492 -4.14 13.99 15.32
C ILE A 492 -4.32 12.87 16.33
N GLN A 493 -5.08 11.85 15.97
CA GLN A 493 -5.29 10.67 16.81
C GLN A 493 -4.29 9.59 16.40
N VAL A 494 -3.66 8.95 17.39
CA VAL A 494 -2.85 7.76 17.15
C VAL A 494 -3.72 6.57 17.51
N VAL A 495 -3.95 5.65 16.58
CA VAL A 495 -4.87 4.52 16.74
C VAL A 495 -4.21 3.23 16.29
N LEU A 496 -4.61 2.10 16.88
CA LEU A 496 -4.20 0.80 16.38
C LEU A 496 -5.00 0.44 15.12
N ALA A 497 -4.39 -0.32 14.21
CA ALA A 497 -5.08 -0.98 13.10
C ALA A 497 -5.88 -2.19 13.60
N TYR A 498 -6.72 -1.97 14.61
CA TYR A 498 -7.60 -2.94 15.22
C TYR A 498 -8.99 -2.33 15.35
N PRO A 499 -10.03 -2.90 14.71
CA PRO A 499 -11.37 -2.33 14.79
C PRO A 499 -11.95 -2.56 16.19
N SER A 500 -12.48 -1.50 16.81
CA SER A 500 -13.11 -1.54 18.15
C SER A 500 -14.48 -2.24 18.11
N LYS A 501 -14.47 -3.54 17.85
CA LYS A 501 -15.63 -4.42 17.71
C LYS A 501 -15.72 -5.43 18.84
N ASP A 502 -16.90 -6.01 19.04
CA ASP A 502 -17.11 -7.05 20.04
C ASP A 502 -16.65 -8.43 19.54
N ASP A 503 -16.48 -9.38 20.46
CA ASP A 503 -16.07 -10.75 20.13
C ASP A 503 -17.00 -11.42 19.12
N ASN A 504 -18.29 -11.07 19.16
CA ASN A 504 -19.28 -11.62 18.25
C ASN A 504 -19.04 -11.18 16.79
N PHE A 505 -18.63 -9.93 16.57
CA PHE A 505 -18.23 -9.45 15.25
C PHE A 505 -17.09 -10.28 14.69
N PHE A 506 -15.99 -10.44 15.43
CA PHE A 506 -14.83 -11.22 14.98
C PHE A 506 -15.21 -12.69 14.79
N ALA A 507 -16.01 -13.25 15.70
CA ALA A 507 -16.43 -14.64 15.64
C ALA A 507 -17.29 -14.95 14.41
N THR A 508 -18.10 -14.00 13.93
CA THR A 508 -19.07 -14.21 12.85
C THR A 508 -18.70 -13.54 11.52
N PHE A 509 -17.55 -12.87 11.45
CA PHE A 509 -17.13 -12.10 10.28
C PHE A 509 -17.17 -12.91 8.98
N TYR A 510 -16.69 -14.17 9.01
CA TYR A 510 -16.65 -15.08 7.85
C TYR A 510 -17.83 -16.07 7.80
N SER A 511 -18.86 -15.93 8.64
CA SER A 511 -20.00 -16.87 8.67
C SER A 511 -20.74 -16.94 7.33
N SER A 512 -20.81 -15.81 6.60
CA SER A 512 -21.57 -15.72 5.34
C SER A 512 -20.97 -16.47 4.14
N MET A 513 -19.70 -16.91 4.23
CA MET A 513 -19.05 -17.74 3.20
C MET A 513 -19.71 -19.11 3.01
N GLY A 514 -20.49 -19.56 4.00
CA GLY A 514 -20.96 -20.95 4.04
C GLY A 514 -19.85 -21.92 4.47
N PRO A 515 -20.02 -23.24 4.23
CA PRO A 515 -19.02 -24.25 4.57
C PRO A 515 -17.74 -24.13 3.72
N ILE A 516 -16.57 -24.33 4.35
CA ILE A 516 -15.29 -24.36 3.66
C ILE A 516 -15.18 -25.64 2.82
N ASN A 517 -14.73 -25.49 1.58
CA ASN A 517 -14.54 -26.59 0.64
C ASN A 517 -13.14 -27.22 0.80
N GLU A 518 -12.97 -28.46 0.37
CA GLU A 518 -11.61 -29.05 0.27
C GLU A 518 -10.77 -28.39 -0.83
N SER A 519 -11.42 -27.76 -1.81
CA SER A 519 -10.80 -27.05 -2.91
C SER A 519 -10.41 -25.64 -2.50
N PHE A 520 -9.11 -25.36 -2.47
CA PHE A 520 -8.59 -24.02 -2.21
C PHE A 520 -9.07 -22.99 -3.25
N LEU A 521 -9.17 -23.38 -4.52
CA LEU A 521 -9.76 -22.55 -5.58
C LEU A 521 -11.16 -22.04 -5.22
N LYS A 522 -12.06 -22.94 -4.81
CA LYS A 522 -13.43 -22.56 -4.44
C LYS A 522 -13.47 -21.67 -3.21
N ASN A 523 -12.63 -21.97 -2.22
CA ASN A 523 -12.50 -21.13 -1.03
C ASN A 523 -12.04 -19.72 -1.38
N GLY A 524 -11.05 -19.59 -2.27
CA GLY A 524 -10.57 -18.30 -2.75
C GLY A 524 -11.64 -17.51 -3.50
N MET A 525 -12.44 -18.17 -4.34
CA MET A 525 -13.59 -17.52 -4.98
C MET A 525 -14.64 -17.03 -3.98
N SER A 526 -14.96 -17.84 -2.97
CA SER A 526 -15.89 -17.46 -1.90
C SER A 526 -15.36 -16.28 -1.08
N LEU A 527 -14.05 -16.23 -0.80
CA LEU A 527 -13.40 -15.11 -0.13
C LEU A 527 -13.47 -13.83 -0.94
N ASN A 528 -13.13 -13.88 -2.24
CA ASN A 528 -13.20 -12.70 -3.10
C ASN A 528 -14.63 -12.16 -3.20
N SER A 529 -15.61 -13.06 -3.28
CA SER A 529 -17.03 -12.67 -3.31
C SER A 529 -17.46 -12.02 -1.99
N LEU A 530 -17.01 -12.56 -0.85
CA LEU A 530 -17.26 -11.94 0.45
C LEU A 530 -16.61 -10.56 0.56
N HIS A 531 -15.35 -10.42 0.14
CA HIS A 531 -14.64 -9.15 0.19
C HIS A 531 -15.37 -8.08 -0.64
N LEU A 532 -15.72 -8.38 -1.90
CA LEU A 532 -16.50 -7.45 -2.72
C LEU A 532 -17.86 -7.14 -2.11
N ARG A 533 -18.53 -8.13 -1.51
CA ARG A 533 -19.79 -7.91 -0.80
C ARG A 533 -19.63 -6.91 0.33
N LYS A 534 -18.59 -7.03 1.17
CA LYS A 534 -18.30 -6.10 2.29
C LYS A 534 -18.06 -4.69 1.81
N LEU A 535 -17.26 -4.53 0.74
CA LEU A 535 -17.04 -3.23 0.10
C LEU A 535 -18.36 -2.61 -0.39
N MET A 536 -19.23 -3.40 -1.01
CA MET A 536 -20.55 -2.94 -1.48
C MET A 536 -21.52 -2.63 -0.33
N GLU A 537 -21.46 -3.35 0.79
CA GLU A 537 -22.18 -2.99 2.02
C GLU A 537 -21.71 -1.63 2.56
N GLY A 538 -20.41 -1.34 2.45
CA GLY A 538 -19.82 -0.02 2.74
C GLY A 538 -20.39 1.10 1.86
N VAL A 539 -20.43 0.90 0.54
CA VAL A 539 -21.08 1.83 -0.40
C VAL A 539 -22.54 2.05 0.00
N SER A 540 -23.22 0.98 0.40
CA SER A 540 -24.65 1.01 0.70
C SER A 540 -25.02 1.71 1.97
N THR A 541 -24.11 1.67 2.94
CA THR A 541 -24.23 2.40 4.20
C THR A 541 -23.61 3.80 4.09
N SER A 542 -23.27 4.24 2.87
CA SER A 542 -22.68 5.56 2.57
C SER A 542 -21.43 5.85 3.41
N LYS A 543 -20.56 4.84 3.57
CA LYS A 543 -19.29 4.99 4.28
C LYS A 543 -18.45 6.09 3.63
N SER A 544 -17.70 6.79 4.46
CA SER A 544 -16.80 7.87 4.09
C SER A 544 -15.38 7.55 4.56
N PHE A 545 -14.40 8.25 4.01
CA PHE A 545 -13.02 8.12 4.45
C PHE A 545 -12.80 8.58 5.91
N GLN A 546 -13.78 9.25 6.51
CA GLN A 546 -13.79 9.63 7.92
C GLN A 546 -14.29 8.51 8.85
N ASP A 547 -14.93 7.47 8.29
CA ASP A 547 -15.38 6.30 9.06
C ASP A 547 -14.18 5.37 9.35
N MET A 548 -13.33 5.77 10.30
CA MET A 548 -12.06 5.10 10.57
C MET A 548 -12.18 3.62 10.90
N GLU A 549 -13.25 3.22 11.58
CA GLU A 549 -13.49 1.80 11.85
C GLU A 549 -13.68 0.99 10.56
N TYR A 550 -14.33 1.56 9.54
CA TYR A 550 -14.44 0.94 8.22
C TYR A 550 -13.11 0.97 7.47
N VAL A 551 -12.36 2.07 7.55
CA VAL A 551 -11.04 2.20 6.90
C VAL A 551 -10.04 1.19 7.47
N ILE A 552 -9.99 1.04 8.80
CA ILE A 552 -9.15 0.03 9.47
C ILE A 552 -9.59 -1.38 9.07
N GLN A 553 -10.90 -1.64 8.99
CA GLN A 553 -11.43 -2.96 8.66
C GLN A 553 -11.18 -3.38 7.20
N GLU A 554 -11.41 -2.48 6.24
CA GLU A 554 -11.47 -2.86 4.81
C GLU A 554 -10.37 -2.22 3.95
N GLY A 555 -9.62 -1.26 4.51
CA GLY A 555 -8.65 -0.45 3.77
C GLY A 555 -7.21 -0.55 4.26
N ILE A 556 -6.93 -1.30 5.33
CA ILE A 556 -5.59 -1.42 5.91
C ILE A 556 -5.25 -2.89 6.10
N SER A 557 -4.09 -3.28 5.60
CA SER A 557 -3.49 -4.58 5.88
C SER A 557 -3.00 -4.59 7.33
N ALA A 558 -3.79 -5.16 8.25
CA ALA A 558 -3.51 -5.08 9.69
C ALA A 558 -2.24 -5.87 10.11
N PHE A 559 -1.74 -6.73 9.24
CA PHE A 559 -0.58 -7.61 9.44
C PHE A 559 0.62 -7.27 8.56
N GLU A 560 0.87 -5.98 8.39
CA GLU A 560 2.14 -5.44 7.93
C GLU A 560 2.87 -4.82 9.11
N VAL A 561 4.20 -4.85 9.14
CA VAL A 561 5.00 -4.11 10.14
C VAL A 561 5.12 -2.66 9.67
N ALA A 562 4.00 -1.92 9.76
CA ALA A 562 3.89 -0.55 9.25
C ALA A 562 3.19 0.43 10.22
N ALA A 563 3.48 1.70 10.05
CA ALA A 563 2.67 2.81 10.56
C ALA A 563 2.36 3.74 9.39
N LEU A 564 1.19 4.37 9.41
CA LEU A 564 0.68 5.15 8.28
C LEU A 564 0.02 6.43 8.79
N ILE A 565 0.32 7.57 8.18
CA ILE A 565 -0.47 8.78 8.35
C ILE A 565 -1.56 8.92 7.29
N SER A 566 -2.77 9.28 7.73
CA SER A 566 -3.83 9.72 6.84
C SER A 566 -3.89 11.25 6.81
N PHE A 567 -3.44 11.85 5.70
CA PHE A 567 -3.39 13.30 5.51
C PHE A 567 -4.76 13.99 5.53
N ASP A 568 -5.82 13.25 5.20
CA ASP A 568 -7.18 13.76 5.06
C ASP A 568 -8.06 13.50 6.29
N SER A 569 -7.71 12.53 7.15
CA SER A 569 -8.51 12.18 8.33
C SER A 569 -7.89 12.54 9.69
N ASP A 570 -6.67 13.10 9.76
CA ASP A 570 -5.97 13.42 11.03
C ASP A 570 -5.66 12.17 11.89
N PHE A 571 -5.34 11.03 11.28
CA PHE A 571 -4.97 9.80 12.02
C PHE A 571 -3.54 9.37 11.70
N VAL A 572 -2.84 8.88 12.73
CA VAL A 572 -1.68 8.00 12.60
C VAL A 572 -2.14 6.62 13.01
N ILE A 573 -1.98 5.65 12.12
CA ILE A 573 -2.47 4.29 12.29
C ILE A 573 -1.27 3.38 12.47
N VAL A 574 -1.25 2.65 13.57
CA VAL A 574 -0.16 1.74 13.94
C VAL A 574 -0.66 0.31 13.86
N THR A 575 -0.04 -0.51 13.01
CA THR A 575 -0.38 -1.93 12.90
C THR A 575 0.01 -2.71 14.15
N LEU A 576 -0.69 -3.80 14.46
CA LEU A 576 -0.40 -4.60 15.66
C LEU A 576 1.03 -5.20 15.66
N PRO A 577 1.56 -5.75 14.54
CA PRO A 577 2.91 -6.27 14.51
C PRO A 577 4.00 -5.23 14.81
N MET A 578 3.74 -3.94 14.54
CA MET A 578 4.64 -2.84 14.87
C MET A 578 4.90 -2.75 16.38
N LEU A 579 3.88 -3.01 17.23
CA LEU A 579 4.01 -2.94 18.69
C LEU A 579 5.06 -3.93 19.21
N LYS A 580 4.97 -5.19 18.76
CA LYS A 580 5.90 -6.26 19.12
C LYS A 580 7.29 -6.04 18.53
N SER A 581 7.36 -5.69 17.25
CA SER A 581 8.61 -5.53 16.50
C SER A 581 9.51 -4.43 17.08
N PHE A 582 8.90 -3.34 17.52
CA PHE A 582 9.62 -2.20 18.10
C PHE A 582 9.63 -2.19 19.63
N GLY A 583 9.23 -3.31 20.26
CA GLY A 583 9.45 -3.57 21.67
C GLY A 583 8.68 -2.62 22.58
N LEU A 584 7.43 -2.31 22.23
CA LEU A 584 6.51 -1.65 23.15
C LEU A 584 6.19 -2.63 24.29
N THR A 585 6.95 -2.55 25.38
CA THR A 585 6.69 -3.35 26.57
C THR A 585 6.91 -2.51 27.82
N ASN A 586 6.17 -2.84 28.88
CA ASN A 586 6.24 -2.19 30.18
C ASN A 586 7.44 -2.67 31.02
N THR A 587 8.13 -3.73 30.59
CA THR A 587 9.23 -4.38 31.34
C THR A 587 10.62 -3.98 30.84
N LEU A 588 10.72 -3.40 29.64
CA LEU A 588 11.94 -2.79 29.13
C LEU A 588 12.12 -1.35 29.65
N PRO A 589 13.37 -0.84 29.72
CA PRO A 589 13.62 0.54 30.08
C PRO A 589 12.89 1.50 29.14
N LYS A 590 12.20 2.51 29.70
CA LYS A 590 11.39 3.49 28.94
C LYS A 590 12.14 4.16 27.79
N TYR A 591 13.45 4.37 27.92
CA TYR A 591 14.24 4.98 26.86
C TYR A 591 14.25 4.13 25.58
N LYS A 592 14.16 2.79 25.70
CA LYS A 592 14.17 1.89 24.54
C LYS A 592 12.87 2.03 23.76
N SER A 593 11.72 1.93 24.41
CA SER A 593 10.41 2.11 23.77
C SER A 593 10.25 3.51 23.16
N MET A 594 10.83 4.54 23.79
CA MET A 594 10.84 5.89 23.23
C MET A 594 11.79 6.02 22.03
N ALA A 595 12.97 5.40 22.08
CA ALA A 595 13.94 5.42 20.97
C ALA A 595 13.45 4.63 19.75
N THR A 596 12.62 3.60 19.96
CA THR A 596 11.98 2.83 18.90
C THR A 596 10.62 3.44 18.55
N MET A 597 9.56 3.05 19.24
CA MET A 597 8.18 3.48 18.94
C MET A 597 8.01 5.00 19.00
N GLY A 598 8.64 5.68 19.98
CA GLY A 598 8.56 7.14 20.07
C GLY A 598 9.18 7.86 18.86
N ASN A 599 10.28 7.32 18.31
CA ASN A 599 10.89 7.83 17.09
C ASN A 599 9.93 7.67 15.90
N PHE A 600 9.37 6.47 15.69
CA PHE A 600 8.41 6.21 14.61
C PHE A 600 7.16 7.08 14.72
N LEU A 601 6.55 7.18 15.90
CA LEU A 601 5.41 8.08 16.08
C LEU A 601 5.77 9.54 15.82
N GLY A 602 6.98 9.95 16.18
CA GLY A 602 7.49 11.29 15.85
C GLY A 602 7.67 11.50 14.35
N HIS A 603 8.15 10.49 13.62
CA HIS A 603 8.25 10.48 12.16
C HIS A 603 6.85 10.63 11.53
N GLU A 604 5.90 9.76 11.88
CA GLU A 604 4.53 9.80 11.33
C GLU A 604 3.82 11.13 11.61
N LEU A 605 3.94 11.63 12.85
CA LEU A 605 3.36 12.93 13.22
C LEU A 605 3.98 14.09 12.42
N SER A 606 5.22 13.95 11.95
CA SER A 606 5.93 15.00 11.21
C SER A 606 5.44 15.15 9.77
N HIS A 607 4.96 14.07 9.14
CA HIS A 607 4.29 14.13 7.84
C HIS A 607 3.08 15.06 7.84
N ALA A 608 2.42 15.25 8.98
CA ALA A 608 1.36 16.24 9.10
C ALA A 608 1.83 17.69 8.76
N PHE A 609 3.14 17.93 8.65
CA PHE A 609 3.73 19.23 8.35
C PHE A 609 4.71 19.19 7.16
N ASP A 610 4.70 18.13 6.36
CA ASP A 610 5.50 18.05 5.12
C ASP A 610 4.95 18.94 3.99
N PHE A 611 5.59 18.91 2.81
CA PHE A 611 5.21 19.79 1.71
C PHE A 611 3.84 19.49 1.14
N GLU A 612 3.43 18.23 1.09
CA GLU A 612 2.13 17.80 0.60
C GLU A 612 1.05 18.21 1.59
N ALA A 613 1.30 18.00 2.88
CA ALA A 613 0.39 18.37 3.95
C ALA A 613 0.20 19.89 4.11
N LEU A 614 1.17 20.70 3.66
CA LEU A 614 1.13 22.16 3.67
C LEU A 614 0.62 22.78 2.36
N ASP A 615 0.49 22.00 1.28
CA ASP A 615 0.01 22.52 0.00
C ASP A 615 -1.49 22.83 0.06
N SER A 616 -1.80 24.13 -0.03
CA SER A 616 -3.16 24.66 -0.01
C SER A 616 -4.03 24.21 -1.19
N SER A 617 -3.42 23.81 -2.32
CA SER A 617 -4.14 23.38 -3.52
C SER A 617 -4.77 21.99 -3.36
N LEU A 618 -4.34 21.23 -2.36
CA LEU A 618 -4.78 19.86 -2.10
C LEU A 618 -5.85 19.76 -0.99
N LYS A 619 -6.28 20.88 -0.36
CA LYS A 619 -7.08 20.82 0.89
C LYS A 619 -8.36 21.67 0.93
N LEU A 620 -9.37 21.16 1.64
CA LEU A 620 -10.61 21.85 2.01
C LEU A 620 -10.40 22.78 3.25
N ASN A 621 -9.95 23.99 2.96
CA ASN A 621 -10.10 25.28 3.68
C ASN A 621 -9.61 25.47 5.15
N TRP A 622 -9.66 24.51 6.08
CA TRP A 622 -9.30 24.78 7.50
C TRP A 622 -7.89 24.33 7.91
N THR A 623 -7.30 23.35 7.23
CA THR A 623 -5.90 22.90 7.39
C THR A 623 -4.89 23.74 6.63
N THR A 624 -5.36 24.71 5.83
CA THR A 624 -4.54 25.47 4.89
C THR A 624 -3.62 26.48 5.60
N PHE A 625 -2.32 26.33 5.44
CA PHE A 625 -1.34 27.32 5.90
C PHE A 625 -1.10 28.38 4.83
N PRO A 626 -0.74 29.62 5.20
CA PRO A 626 -0.34 30.61 4.23
C PRO A 626 0.87 30.14 3.41
N ASN A 627 0.92 30.43 2.11
CA ASN A 627 2.01 30.02 1.21
C ASN A 627 3.42 30.38 1.67
N TYR A 628 3.58 31.37 2.57
CA TYR A 628 4.88 31.68 3.13
C TYR A 628 5.42 30.56 4.03
N VAL A 629 4.55 29.81 4.72
CA VAL A 629 4.93 28.68 5.59
C VAL A 629 5.54 27.57 4.76
N LEU A 630 4.86 27.16 3.68
CA LEU A 630 5.38 26.18 2.71
C LEU A 630 6.74 26.63 2.14
N ARG A 631 6.86 27.89 1.71
CA ARG A 631 8.14 28.43 1.21
C ARG A 631 9.25 28.41 2.26
N GLN A 632 8.94 28.67 3.53
CA GLN A 632 9.91 28.59 4.61
C GLN A 632 10.36 27.14 4.87
N ALA A 633 9.42 26.19 4.91
CA ALA A 633 9.70 24.77 5.05
C ALA A 633 10.61 24.28 3.92
N GLN A 634 10.23 24.55 2.66
CA GLN A 634 11.05 24.24 1.47
C GLN A 634 12.44 24.90 1.52
N ARG A 635 12.55 26.12 2.06
CA ARG A 635 13.86 26.79 2.22
C ARG A 635 14.74 26.09 3.25
N LYS A 636 14.20 25.69 4.40
CA LYS A 636 14.96 24.96 5.44
C LYS A 636 15.36 23.58 4.95
N ALA A 637 14.47 22.90 4.23
CA ALA A 637 14.73 21.58 3.66
C ALA A 637 15.90 21.55 2.66
N ARG A 638 16.24 22.68 2.01
CA ARG A 638 17.44 22.74 1.16
C ARG A 638 18.74 22.45 1.90
N CYS A 639 18.74 22.56 3.23
CA CYS A 639 19.89 22.13 4.03
C CYS A 639 20.15 20.63 3.88
N PHE A 640 19.08 19.81 3.80
CA PHE A 640 19.18 18.36 3.62
C PHE A 640 19.62 17.99 2.20
N MET A 641 19.20 18.77 1.18
CA MET A 641 19.63 18.55 -0.21
C MET A 641 21.12 18.80 -0.47
N ASN A 642 21.81 19.53 0.42
CA ASN A 642 23.20 19.94 0.24
C ASN A 642 24.18 19.17 1.13
N VAL A 643 23.74 18.11 1.82
CA VAL A 643 24.62 17.24 2.62
C VAL A 643 25.51 16.44 1.66
N PRO A 644 26.85 16.56 1.71
CA PRO A 644 27.73 15.78 0.86
C PRO A 644 27.63 14.30 1.20
N THR A 645 27.22 13.47 0.24
CA THR A 645 27.29 12.01 0.36
C THR A 645 28.74 11.58 0.11
N ASN A 646 29.58 11.68 1.13
CA ASN A 646 30.96 11.20 1.05
C ASN A 646 30.96 9.67 1.00
N GLY A 647 31.05 9.13 -0.22
CA GLY A 647 31.76 7.88 -0.53
C GLY A 647 31.47 6.67 0.34
N SER A 648 30.30 6.05 0.16
CA SER A 648 30.12 4.61 0.29
C SER A 648 29.08 4.17 -0.74
N THR A 649 29.18 2.94 -1.20
CA THR A 649 28.53 2.34 -2.39
C THR A 649 26.99 2.32 -2.36
N VAL A 650 26.36 3.05 -1.45
CA VAL A 650 24.94 3.37 -1.46
C VAL A 650 24.69 4.17 -2.73
N MET A 651 23.80 3.66 -3.58
CA MET A 651 23.24 4.37 -4.74
C MET A 651 23.19 5.87 -4.46
N MET A 652 23.67 6.69 -5.40
CA MET A 652 23.42 8.14 -5.38
C MET A 652 21.89 8.37 -5.30
N LEU A 653 21.35 8.40 -4.08
CA LEU A 653 19.97 8.78 -3.85
C LEU A 653 19.89 10.23 -4.31
N ARG A 654 19.10 10.48 -5.35
CA ARG A 654 18.78 11.86 -5.71
C ARG A 654 18.06 12.42 -4.48
N ALA A 655 18.61 13.46 -3.86
CA ALA A 655 18.05 14.08 -2.66
C ALA A 655 16.65 14.72 -2.85
N GLN A 656 16.05 14.64 -4.03
CA GLN A 656 14.71 15.19 -4.32
C GLN A 656 13.56 14.23 -3.98
N PRO A 657 13.57 12.95 -4.40
CA PRO A 657 12.49 12.01 -4.05
C PRO A 657 12.42 11.60 -2.58
N THR A 658 13.49 11.66 -1.78
CA THR A 658 13.49 11.15 -0.38
C THR A 658 13.30 12.24 0.68
N ILE A 659 13.32 13.51 0.29
CA ILE A 659 13.45 14.62 1.24
C ILE A 659 12.32 14.71 2.28
N ILE A 660 11.11 14.25 1.94
CA ILE A 660 9.97 14.26 2.86
C ILE A 660 10.23 13.25 3.99
N GLU A 661 10.61 12.03 3.64
CA GLU A 661 10.99 10.98 4.58
C GLU A 661 12.21 11.39 5.43
N ASP A 662 13.26 11.93 4.80
CA ASP A 662 14.48 12.37 5.50
C ASP A 662 14.19 13.44 6.57
N LEU A 663 13.22 14.33 6.31
CA LEU A 663 12.78 15.35 7.26
C LEU A 663 11.97 14.74 8.41
N SER A 664 11.07 13.80 8.09
CA SER A 664 10.28 13.06 9.08
C SER A 664 11.17 12.24 10.00
N ASP A 665 12.16 11.53 9.47
CA ASP A 665 13.16 10.77 10.23
C ASP A 665 13.94 11.66 11.20
N HIS A 666 14.46 12.79 10.70
CA HIS A 666 15.20 13.72 11.54
C HIS A 666 14.34 14.25 12.70
N GLN A 667 13.09 14.62 12.40
CA GLN A 667 12.18 15.17 13.39
C GLN A 667 11.72 14.11 14.39
N GLY A 668 11.48 12.87 13.95
CA GLY A 668 11.16 11.73 14.80
C GLY A 668 12.25 11.46 15.83
N ILE A 669 13.50 11.38 15.37
CA ILE A 669 14.66 11.13 16.24
C ILE A 669 14.82 12.27 17.24
N HIS A 670 14.68 13.52 16.77
CA HIS A 670 14.81 14.70 17.62
C HIS A 670 13.75 14.74 18.73
N LEU A 671 12.50 14.45 18.41
CA LEU A 671 11.40 14.40 19.37
C LEU A 671 11.64 13.30 20.42
N ALA A 672 11.92 12.08 19.96
CA ALA A 672 12.17 10.94 20.84
C ALA A 672 13.36 11.21 21.78
N PHE A 673 14.47 11.74 21.24
CA PHE A 673 15.65 12.07 22.02
C PHE A 673 15.36 13.08 23.13
N LYS A 674 14.62 14.16 22.83
CA LYS A 674 14.25 15.15 23.84
C LYS A 674 13.38 14.58 24.95
N VAL A 675 12.42 13.72 24.61
CA VAL A 675 11.59 13.04 25.62
C VAL A 675 12.46 12.11 26.48
N ILE A 676 13.36 11.33 25.87
CA ILE A 676 14.31 10.46 26.61
C ILE A 676 15.15 11.30 27.58
N PHE A 677 15.68 12.43 27.12
CA PHE A 677 16.51 13.31 27.93
C PHE A 677 15.73 13.86 29.14
N GLN A 678 14.48 14.28 28.94
CA GLN A 678 13.59 14.71 30.04
C GLN A 678 13.32 13.58 31.05
N LEU A 679 13.08 12.35 30.56
CA LEU A 679 12.88 11.18 31.42
C LEU A 679 14.12 10.88 32.26
N LEU A 680 15.32 11.01 31.68
CA LEU A 680 16.59 10.82 32.40
C LEU A 680 16.83 11.93 33.43
N TYR A 681 16.52 13.19 33.10
CA TYR A 681 16.65 14.30 34.02
C TYR A 681 15.78 14.10 35.27
N LEU A 682 14.54 13.63 35.11
CA LEU A 682 13.62 13.32 36.22
C LEU A 682 14.05 12.12 37.07
N LEU A 683 14.94 11.25 36.57
CA LEU A 683 15.49 10.12 37.34
C LEU A 683 16.73 10.52 38.16
N ILE A 684 17.40 11.60 37.76
CA ILE A 684 18.63 12.12 38.40
C ILE A 684 18.30 13.23 39.40
N ALA A 685 17.23 14.01 39.16
CA ALA A 685 16.68 15.02 40.07
C ALA A 685 15.82 14.39 41.16
#